data_AF-A0A967RCG7-F1
#
_entry.id   AF-A0A967RCG7-F1
#
_cell.length_a   1.000
_cell.length_b   1.000
_cell.length_c   1.000
_cell.angle_alpha   90.00
_cell.angle_beta   90.00
_cell.angle_gamma   90.00
#
_symmetry.space_group_name_H-M   'P 1'
#
loop_
_entity.id
_entity.type
_entity.pdbx_description
1 polymer ?
#
loop_
_entity_poly.entity_id
_entity_poly.type
_entity_poly.pdbx_seq_one_letter_code
_entity_poly.pdbx_strand_id
1 'polypeptide(L)'
;MRKKGGNFLEEHVEKIVLVLVGLVFIWLLITRVVISPNKVVLYAGVKVGPGEIDRRISQEAELLKLRLEGKPEPLPPYEQRIDAFTGLVDLPIGDIDIGLHWPLPMHSSAYIEGKQKYRVPWVGEVTDAAISYIRAVAYEPIIEIDEENQYDMAISRPNDIDFVTVEAKLDVAGLYGRFYDSFAGDDVQKEEWRDPCLAEPVFAAVQLQRQKLTPDGSWSEWEVMPRTKIDPRKNLFESVEEVEELPPGGIKMRLIQFDDAQVRRALLQPQAYMIASAKEEWFPPSLHKKYVEQRQELEREKDRREREAEVLEQQQEQEKKRKEREERREDRRGRNSDTGSLRGQYGGRRDSTRRDDRYGTGRSGREGRSRRDRGDIGDGTTEGLSRREEREQRAREREARLAELRKASRATSLEDIYKELEDILITNKTNFSRLREPLLFWAHDDTVEPGNTYRYRIRLGVFNPVAGTNKFIEQDVDKKNTIVLWSDFSEAQEIVKVPEKLYFFPQDVKEIAKLVTVQVSKYTLGYWYSKDFAVKPGEVIGSIADYEPAEGENTDPMTPETIDYSTGVVLVDVIPVNDWSGGKNMYARRYHDMLYSFDGDNIEHIPVSTRYWDEELRMKFNEITRSQKEPKEPFRVWDTRLTEWELAPELGYHYDEDMGSIDERTRIPRRY
;
A
#
# COMPACT_ATOMS: atom_id res chain seq x y z
N MET A 1 -61.72 42.01 -3.04
CA MET A 1 -60.38 42.55 -2.69
C MET A 1 -60.18 42.46 -1.19
N ARG A 2 -59.30 41.57 -0.72
CA ARG A 2 -58.85 41.49 0.67
C ARG A 2 -57.33 41.32 0.63
N LYS A 3 -56.59 42.37 0.98
CA LYS A 3 -55.12 42.33 1.13
C LYS A 3 -54.80 41.47 2.35
N LYS A 4 -54.13 40.33 2.15
CA LYS A 4 -53.46 39.59 3.23
C LYS A 4 -52.29 40.45 3.69
N GLY A 5 -52.31 40.90 4.94
CA GLY A 5 -51.15 41.53 5.57
C GLY A 5 -50.09 40.46 5.80
N GLY A 6 -48.93 40.62 5.17
CA GLY A 6 -47.73 39.85 5.51
C GLY A 6 -47.28 40.24 6.92
N ASN A 7 -47.00 39.24 7.74
CA ASN A 7 -46.57 39.46 9.12
C ASN A 7 -45.17 40.08 9.11
N PHE A 8 -45.06 41.27 9.70
CA PHE A 8 -43.84 42.09 9.78
C PHE A 8 -42.59 41.35 10.31
N LEU A 9 -42.80 40.26 11.04
CA LEU A 9 -41.74 39.40 11.58
C LEU A 9 -41.01 38.61 10.48
N GLU A 10 -41.71 38.13 9.44
CA GLU A 10 -41.11 37.26 8.42
C GLU A 10 -40.13 38.03 7.52
N GLU A 11 -40.39 39.32 7.29
CA GLU A 11 -39.54 40.20 6.48
C GLU A 11 -38.27 40.69 7.22
N HIS A 12 -38.19 40.48 8.54
CA HIS A 12 -37.10 41.01 9.39
C HIS A 12 -36.33 39.94 10.17
N VAL A 13 -36.75 38.66 10.13
CA VAL A 13 -36.03 37.55 10.78
C VAL A 13 -34.58 37.47 10.30
N GLU A 14 -34.32 37.64 9.00
CA GLU A 14 -32.96 37.60 8.44
C GLU A 14 -32.04 38.66 9.08
N LYS A 15 -32.54 39.88 9.27
CA LYS A 15 -31.76 40.98 9.88
C LYS A 15 -31.47 40.71 11.36
N ILE A 16 -32.42 40.10 12.07
CA ILE A 16 -32.24 39.74 13.48
C ILE A 16 -31.19 38.64 13.62
N VAL A 17 -31.22 37.63 12.74
CA VAL A 17 -30.23 36.55 12.74
C VAL A 17 -28.84 37.09 12.41
N LEU A 18 -28.71 37.99 11.44
CA LEU A 18 -27.42 38.61 11.08
C LEU A 18 -26.80 39.40 12.24
N VAL A 19 -27.61 40.15 12.99
CA VAL A 19 -27.15 40.90 14.17
C VAL A 19 -26.71 39.95 15.29
N LEU A 20 -27.45 38.86 15.50
CA LEU A 20 -27.12 37.85 16.51
C LEU A 20 -25.80 37.14 16.18
N VAL A 21 -25.62 36.72 14.92
CA VAL A 21 -24.39 36.09 14.45
C VAL A 21 -23.20 37.05 14.57
N GLY A 22 -23.38 38.32 14.19
CA GLY A 22 -22.35 39.35 14.36
C GLY A 22 -21.92 39.53 15.82
N LEU A 23 -22.87 39.54 16.76
CA LEU A 23 -22.58 39.61 18.19
C LEU A 23 -21.80 38.39 18.70
N VAL A 24 -22.16 37.19 18.24
CA VAL A 24 -21.44 35.96 18.59
C VAL A 24 -20.00 35.99 18.06
N PHE A 25 -19.78 36.45 16.83
CA PHE A 25 -18.43 36.60 16.26
C PHE A 25 -17.59 37.62 17.03
N ILE A 26 -18.15 38.78 17.39
CA ILE A 26 -17.45 39.78 18.20
C ILE A 26 -17.11 39.21 19.59
N TRP A 27 -18.05 38.50 20.21
CA TRP A 27 -17.82 37.87 21.51
C TRP A 27 -16.72 36.80 21.44
N LEU A 28 -16.72 35.94 20.41
CA LEU A 28 -15.66 34.95 20.20
C LEU A 28 -14.32 35.63 19.93
N LEU A 29 -14.27 36.70 19.15
CA LEU A 29 -13.02 37.43 18.88
C LEU A 29 -12.46 38.04 20.17
N ILE A 30 -13.29 38.68 21.00
CA ILE A 30 -12.86 39.25 22.27
C ILE A 30 -12.37 38.14 23.23
N THR A 31 -13.14 37.06 23.37
CA THR A 31 -12.81 36.00 24.33
C THR A 31 -11.62 35.15 23.90
N ARG A 32 -11.52 34.76 22.62
CA ARG A 32 -10.42 33.92 22.10
C ARG A 32 -9.16 34.71 21.77
N VAL A 33 -9.27 35.94 21.26
CA VAL A 33 -8.08 36.68 20.78
C VAL A 33 -7.56 37.65 21.84
N VAL A 34 -8.46 38.39 22.51
CA VAL A 34 -8.05 39.45 23.43
C VAL A 34 -7.86 38.92 24.85
N ILE A 35 -8.75 38.06 25.35
CA ILE A 35 -8.74 37.61 26.75
C ILE A 35 -7.91 36.34 26.96
N SER A 36 -7.84 35.46 25.96
CA SER A 36 -7.18 34.14 26.06
C SER A 36 -6.21 33.89 24.89
N PRO A 37 -5.08 34.61 24.78
CA PRO A 37 -4.06 34.24 23.80
C PRO A 37 -3.60 32.81 24.11
N ASN A 38 -3.79 31.89 23.15
CA ASN A 38 -3.43 30.48 23.26
C ASN A 38 -2.01 30.35 23.85
N LYS A 39 -1.93 30.01 25.14
CA LYS A 39 -0.65 29.75 25.82
C LYS A 39 -0.25 28.33 25.48
N VAL A 40 0.82 28.20 24.71
CA VAL A 40 1.40 26.89 24.36
C VAL A 40 2.23 26.42 25.56
N VAL A 41 2.08 25.15 25.94
CA VAL A 41 2.87 24.55 27.02
C VAL A 41 4.21 24.14 26.43
N LEU A 42 5.32 24.64 26.99
CA LEU A 42 6.67 24.18 26.67
C LEU A 42 7.12 23.07 27.63
N TYR A 43 8.11 22.29 27.20
CA TYR A 43 8.84 21.31 28.01
C TYR A 43 9.21 21.90 29.39
N ALA A 44 8.98 21.14 30.47
CA ALA A 44 9.05 21.55 31.89
C ALA A 44 7.81 22.26 32.48
N GLY A 45 6.65 22.21 31.84
CA GLY A 45 5.36 22.51 32.47
C GLY A 45 5.04 24.00 32.68
N VAL A 46 5.83 24.90 32.10
CA VAL A 46 5.60 26.35 32.18
C VAL A 46 4.87 26.83 30.93
N LYS A 47 3.69 27.43 31.11
CA LYS A 47 2.88 28.04 30.03
C LYS A 47 3.46 29.40 29.65
N VAL A 48 3.95 29.54 28.41
CA VAL A 48 4.59 30.75 27.91
C VAL A 48 3.84 31.28 26.68
N GLY A 49 3.78 32.59 26.51
CA GLY A 49 3.13 33.20 25.34
C GLY A 49 4.01 33.07 24.08
N PRO A 50 3.43 33.07 22.85
CA PRO A 50 4.20 32.87 21.61
C PRO A 50 5.38 33.83 21.43
N GLY A 51 5.23 35.11 21.82
CA GLY A 51 6.30 36.10 21.73
C GLY A 51 7.39 35.98 22.81
N GLU A 52 7.17 35.17 23.85
CA GLU A 52 8.15 34.91 24.91
C GLU A 52 8.99 33.66 24.63
N ILE A 53 8.55 32.81 23.70
CA ILE A 53 9.23 31.55 23.33
C ILE A 53 10.63 31.84 22.78
N ASP A 54 10.73 32.68 21.74
CA ASP A 54 12.01 33.02 21.11
C ASP A 54 12.98 33.68 22.09
N ARG A 55 12.45 34.51 22.99
CA ARG A 55 13.29 35.19 24.00
C ARG A 55 13.86 34.20 25.01
N ARG A 56 13.10 33.18 25.39
CA ARG A 56 13.54 32.15 26.35
C ARG A 56 14.52 31.18 25.73
N ILE A 57 14.25 30.72 24.50
CA ILE A 57 15.16 29.86 23.74
C ILE A 57 16.50 30.56 23.53
N SER A 58 16.48 31.84 23.16
CA SER A 58 17.70 32.64 23.00
C SER A 58 18.49 32.77 24.31
N GLN A 59 17.81 33.01 25.44
CA GLN A 59 18.45 33.08 26.76
C GLN A 59 19.06 31.74 27.21
N GLU A 60 18.37 30.62 26.98
CA GLU A 60 18.89 29.29 27.29
C GLU A 60 20.08 28.93 26.41
N ALA A 61 20.02 29.26 25.11
CA ALA A 61 21.14 29.06 24.20
C ALA A 61 22.37 29.88 24.60
N GLU A 62 22.20 31.14 25.03
CA GLU A 62 23.32 31.95 25.56
C GLU A 62 23.89 31.38 26.86
N LEU A 63 23.03 30.91 27.78
CA LEU A 63 23.47 30.25 29.01
C LEU A 63 24.25 28.96 28.73
N LEU A 64 23.82 28.18 27.74
CA LEU A 64 24.49 26.95 27.34
C LEU A 64 25.84 27.26 26.69
N LYS A 65 25.89 28.27 25.82
CA LYS A 65 27.13 28.76 25.21
C LYS A 65 28.11 29.26 26.28
N LEU A 66 27.64 30.01 27.27
CA LEU A 66 28.45 30.45 28.41
C LEU A 66 28.98 29.28 29.25
N ARG A 67 28.18 28.22 29.44
CA ARG A 67 28.65 26.99 30.13
C ARG A 67 29.69 26.22 29.32
N LEU A 68 29.55 26.17 28.00
CA LEU A 68 30.49 25.48 27.11
C LEU A 68 31.81 26.23 26.94
N GLU A 69 31.77 27.56 26.91
CA GLU A 69 32.96 28.42 26.80
C GLU A 69 33.65 28.65 28.15
N GLY A 70 32.96 28.40 29.27
CA GLY A 70 33.52 28.43 30.61
C GLY A 70 34.57 27.35 30.82
N LYS A 71 35.68 27.68 31.51
CA LYS A 71 36.63 26.65 31.95
C LYS A 71 35.90 25.67 32.87
N PRO A 72 36.02 24.34 32.64
CA PRO A 72 35.33 23.36 33.45
C PRO A 72 35.71 23.55 34.91
N GLU A 73 34.70 23.64 35.78
CA GLU A 73 34.93 23.66 37.21
C GLU A 73 35.70 22.39 37.58
N PRO A 74 36.82 22.49 38.32
CA PRO A 74 37.56 21.32 38.74
C PRO A 74 36.60 20.44 39.54
N LEU A 75 36.39 19.21 39.07
CA LEU A 75 35.58 18.23 39.76
C LEU A 75 36.07 18.16 41.22
N PRO A 76 35.14 18.15 42.20
CA PRO A 76 35.54 17.93 43.58
C PRO A 76 36.38 16.63 43.64
N PRO A 77 37.40 16.59 44.50
CA PRO A 77 38.24 15.39 44.61
C PRO A 77 37.34 14.17 44.82
N TYR A 78 37.56 13.14 44.00
CA TYR A 78 36.76 11.92 44.04
C TYR A 78 36.81 11.32 45.45
N GLU A 79 35.71 11.40 46.18
CA GLU A 79 35.54 10.67 47.42
C GLU A 79 35.42 9.18 47.07
N GLN A 80 36.39 8.39 47.50
CA GLN A 80 36.36 6.93 47.36
C GLN A 80 35.13 6.40 48.11
N ARG A 81 34.07 6.06 47.36
CA ARG A 81 32.86 5.43 47.89
C ARG A 81 32.95 3.91 47.98
N ILE A 82 34.16 3.36 47.93
CA ILE A 82 34.39 1.91 47.97
C ILE A 82 33.78 1.34 49.26
N ASP A 83 34.00 1.98 50.40
CA ASP A 83 33.47 1.50 51.69
C ASP A 83 31.93 1.58 51.77
N ALA A 84 31.32 2.58 51.13
CA ALA A 84 29.87 2.70 51.03
C ALA A 84 29.27 1.66 50.07
N PHE A 85 30.01 1.32 49.01
CA PHE A 85 29.62 0.29 48.05
C PHE A 85 29.80 -1.11 48.64
N THR A 86 30.90 -1.39 49.33
CA THR A 86 31.08 -2.65 50.07
C THR A 86 30.05 -2.79 51.18
N GLY A 87 29.67 -1.71 51.88
CA GLY A 87 28.57 -1.74 52.84
C GLY A 87 27.21 -2.12 52.22
N LEU A 88 26.92 -1.66 50.99
CA LEU A 88 25.71 -2.04 50.25
C LEU A 88 25.77 -3.47 49.69
N VAL A 89 26.96 -3.94 49.33
CA VAL A 89 27.20 -5.30 48.80
C VAL A 89 27.23 -6.34 49.93
N ASP A 90 27.73 -5.99 51.11
CA ASP A 90 27.81 -6.88 52.27
C ASP A 90 26.48 -6.96 53.03
N LEU A 91 25.60 -5.96 52.89
CA LEU A 91 24.26 -5.90 53.51
C LEU A 91 23.17 -5.41 52.54
N PRO A 92 22.90 -6.08 51.41
CA PRO A 92 21.85 -5.64 50.47
C PRO A 92 20.45 -5.71 51.10
N ILE A 93 20.29 -6.39 52.24
CA ILE A 93 19.02 -6.70 52.91
C ILE A 93 19.09 -6.46 54.44
N GLY A 94 20.09 -5.73 54.95
CA GLY A 94 20.41 -5.67 56.38
C GLY A 94 19.32 -5.11 57.32
N ASP A 95 18.34 -4.38 56.79
CA ASP A 95 17.29 -3.68 57.56
C ASP A 95 15.87 -4.19 57.23
N ILE A 96 15.74 -5.36 56.60
CA ILE A 96 14.45 -6.05 56.49
C ILE A 96 14.25 -6.85 57.78
N ASP A 97 13.21 -6.51 58.55
CA ASP A 97 12.77 -7.26 59.71
C ASP A 97 12.39 -8.70 59.29
N ILE A 98 13.36 -9.61 59.41
CA ILE A 98 13.20 -11.06 59.19
C ILE A 98 12.23 -11.71 60.19
N GLY A 99 11.76 -10.95 61.20
CA GLY A 99 10.67 -11.32 62.10
C GLY A 99 9.28 -11.07 61.53
N LEU A 100 9.14 -10.40 60.38
CA LEU A 100 7.88 -10.39 59.64
C LEU A 100 7.64 -11.77 59.04
N HIS A 101 6.94 -12.62 59.80
CA HIS A 101 6.20 -13.74 59.25
C HIS A 101 5.09 -13.16 58.36
N TRP A 102 5.42 -12.81 57.11
CA TRP A 102 4.40 -12.74 56.08
C TRP A 102 3.69 -14.09 56.15
N PRO A 103 2.35 -14.13 56.31
CA PRO A 103 1.63 -15.34 55.98
C PRO A 103 1.90 -15.55 54.50
N LEU A 104 2.96 -16.32 54.19
CA LEU A 104 3.10 -16.94 52.90
C LEU A 104 1.74 -17.59 52.69
N PRO A 105 1.00 -17.25 51.62
CA PRO A 105 -0.22 -17.96 51.31
C PRO A 105 0.16 -19.43 51.42
N MET A 106 -0.53 -20.14 52.33
CA MET A 106 -0.30 -21.54 52.59
C MET A 106 -0.09 -22.18 51.22
N HIS A 107 1.12 -22.63 50.91
CA HIS A 107 1.45 -23.17 49.60
C HIS A 107 0.53 -24.39 49.41
N SER A 108 -0.65 -24.14 48.84
CA SER A 108 -1.63 -25.15 48.47
C SER A 108 -1.18 -25.90 47.21
N SER A 109 -0.04 -25.50 46.63
CA SER A 109 0.84 -26.47 45.99
C SER A 109 1.41 -27.41 47.05
N ALA A 110 0.55 -28.28 47.58
CA ALA A 110 0.97 -29.64 47.80
C ALA A 110 1.87 -30.01 46.61
N TYR A 111 3.09 -30.40 46.90
CA TYR A 111 3.96 -31.10 45.97
C TYR A 111 3.18 -32.35 45.49
N ILE A 112 2.26 -32.16 44.53
CA ILE A 112 1.76 -33.22 43.67
C ILE A 112 2.89 -33.41 42.65
N GLU A 113 4.00 -33.93 43.14
CA GLU A 113 5.16 -34.27 42.35
C GLU A 113 4.71 -35.33 41.33
N GLY A 114 4.66 -34.93 40.05
CA GLY A 114 4.90 -35.81 38.92
C GLY A 114 3.83 -36.84 38.54
N LYS A 115 2.61 -36.80 39.11
CA LYS A 115 1.55 -37.75 38.70
C LYS A 115 0.57 -37.22 37.65
N GLN A 116 0.44 -35.90 37.53
CA GLN A 116 -0.41 -35.29 36.50
C GLN A 116 0.13 -35.68 35.12
N LYS A 117 -0.72 -36.25 34.27
CA LYS A 117 -0.38 -36.59 32.89
C LYS A 117 -1.43 -35.96 31.98
N TYR A 118 -0.98 -35.12 31.07
CA TYR A 118 -1.81 -34.45 30.07
C TYR A 118 -1.52 -35.01 28.68
N ARG A 119 -2.54 -34.93 27.83
CA ARG A 119 -2.42 -35.13 26.38
C ARG A 119 -2.06 -33.79 25.75
N VAL A 120 -1.19 -33.80 24.74
CA VAL A 120 -0.81 -32.57 24.05
C VAL A 120 -1.83 -32.28 22.94
N PRO A 121 -2.47 -31.10 22.92
CA PRO A 121 -3.46 -30.77 21.90
C PRO A 121 -2.81 -30.59 20.53
N TRP A 122 -3.57 -30.91 19.48
CA TRP A 122 -3.23 -30.52 18.11
C TRP A 122 -3.68 -29.08 17.85
N VAL A 123 -2.83 -28.30 17.15
CA VAL A 123 -3.07 -26.86 16.95
C VAL A 123 -4.13 -26.61 15.88
N GLY A 124 -4.25 -27.47 14.88
CA GLY A 124 -5.18 -27.32 13.76
C GLY A 124 -4.46 -27.01 12.44
N GLU A 125 -5.26 -26.80 11.40
CA GLU A 125 -4.81 -26.44 10.06
C GLU A 125 -4.93 -24.92 9.84
N VAL A 126 -4.05 -24.38 9.00
CA VAL A 126 -4.09 -22.99 8.56
C VAL A 126 -4.82 -22.93 7.22
N THR A 127 -5.85 -22.10 7.14
CA THR A 127 -6.75 -22.00 5.98
C THR A 127 -6.71 -20.61 5.35
N ASP A 128 -7.30 -20.45 4.16
CA ASP A 128 -7.45 -19.16 3.47
C ASP A 128 -6.15 -18.36 3.35
N ALA A 129 -5.03 -19.05 3.13
CA ALA A 129 -3.77 -18.37 2.92
C ALA A 129 -3.82 -17.60 1.59
N ALA A 130 -3.30 -16.37 1.60
CA ALA A 130 -3.24 -15.49 0.45
C ALA A 130 -1.94 -14.68 0.47
N ILE A 131 -1.50 -14.27 -0.71
CA ILE A 131 -0.23 -13.59 -0.91
C ILE A 131 -0.42 -12.31 -1.72
N SER A 132 0.27 -11.25 -1.30
CA SER A 132 0.38 -10.01 -2.05
C SER A 132 1.83 -9.57 -2.15
N TYR A 133 2.19 -9.04 -3.32
CA TYR A 133 3.47 -8.43 -3.59
C TYR A 133 3.27 -6.96 -3.92
N ILE A 134 4.05 -6.11 -3.27
CA ILE A 134 4.04 -4.67 -3.45
C ILE A 134 5.46 -4.21 -3.77
N ARG A 135 5.60 -3.37 -4.80
CA ARG A 135 6.79 -2.55 -5.03
C ARG A 135 6.41 -1.10 -4.78
N ALA A 136 7.07 -0.49 -3.81
CA ALA A 136 6.80 0.89 -3.45
C ALA A 136 8.07 1.58 -2.94
N VAL A 137 7.96 2.89 -2.79
CA VAL A 137 8.87 3.65 -1.93
C VAL A 137 8.32 3.56 -0.53
N ALA A 138 9.14 3.08 0.39
CA ALA A 138 8.84 3.06 1.81
C ALA A 138 9.91 3.86 2.56
N TYR A 139 9.56 4.29 3.75
CA TYR A 139 10.52 4.90 4.65
C TYR A 139 11.34 3.82 5.36
N GLU A 140 12.53 3.51 4.83
CA GLU A 140 13.44 2.52 5.41
C GLU A 140 14.23 3.15 6.56
N PRO A 141 14.31 2.50 7.73
CA PRO A 141 15.07 3.03 8.85
C PRO A 141 16.58 3.02 8.55
N ILE A 142 17.27 4.09 8.96
CA ILE A 142 18.74 4.22 8.77
C ILE A 142 19.49 3.46 9.87
N ILE A 143 18.87 3.35 11.04
CA ILE A 143 19.39 2.67 12.24
C ILE A 143 18.56 1.41 12.46
N GLU A 144 19.16 0.38 13.04
CA GLU A 144 18.45 -0.83 13.41
C GLU A 144 17.30 -0.52 14.39
N ILE A 145 16.16 -1.20 14.18
CA ILE A 145 14.96 -1.08 15.00
C ILE A 145 15.00 -2.15 16.09
N ASP A 146 14.70 -1.73 17.32
CA ASP A 146 14.58 -2.58 18.50
C ASP A 146 13.47 -2.06 19.43
N GLU A 147 13.33 -2.62 20.62
CA GLU A 147 12.29 -2.21 21.57
C GLU A 147 12.45 -0.77 22.08
N GLU A 148 13.67 -0.22 22.08
CA GLU A 148 13.97 1.15 22.52
C GLU A 148 13.85 2.16 21.38
N ASN A 149 14.28 1.78 20.18
CA ASN A 149 14.23 2.57 18.95
C ASN A 149 13.15 2.02 18.02
N GLN A 150 11.89 2.33 18.34
CA GLN A 150 10.74 1.89 17.56
C GLN A 150 10.70 2.54 16.17
N TYR A 151 10.08 1.84 15.22
CA TYR A 151 10.06 2.26 13.81
C TYR A 151 9.38 3.62 13.59
N ASP A 152 8.33 3.93 14.34
CA ASP A 152 7.61 5.21 14.31
C ASP A 152 8.46 6.40 14.79
N MET A 153 9.45 6.14 15.64
CA MET A 153 10.38 7.13 16.21
C MET A 153 11.73 7.18 15.48
N ALA A 154 12.08 6.14 14.73
CA ALA A 154 13.37 6.00 14.11
C ALA A 154 13.56 6.95 12.92
N ILE A 155 14.79 7.42 12.74
CA ILE A 155 15.14 8.23 11.57
C ILE A 155 15.12 7.31 10.34
N SER A 156 14.23 7.62 9.40
CA SER A 156 14.01 6.87 8.18
C SER A 156 14.29 7.72 6.93
N ARG A 157 14.53 7.05 5.81
CA ARG A 157 14.68 7.68 4.49
C ARG A 157 13.81 6.96 3.46
N PRO A 158 13.20 7.67 2.50
CA PRO A 158 12.53 7.02 1.38
C PRO A 158 13.50 6.13 0.60
N ASN A 159 13.12 4.86 0.38
CA ASN A 159 13.87 3.91 -0.44
C ASN A 159 12.91 2.92 -1.12
N ASP A 160 13.33 2.32 -2.23
CA ASP A 160 12.54 1.28 -2.90
C ASP A 160 12.56 -0.02 -2.13
N ILE A 161 11.37 -0.53 -1.82
CA ILE A 161 11.20 -1.84 -1.20
C ILE A 161 10.40 -2.76 -2.12
N ASP A 162 10.85 -4.01 -2.20
CA ASP A 162 10.05 -5.11 -2.68
C ASP A 162 9.54 -5.85 -1.45
N PHE A 163 8.24 -5.93 -1.29
CA PHE A 163 7.62 -6.36 -0.05
C PHE A 163 6.56 -7.41 -0.34
N VAL A 164 6.70 -8.58 0.28
CA VAL A 164 5.70 -9.66 0.19
C VAL A 164 5.00 -9.79 1.52
N THR A 165 3.67 -9.87 1.49
CA THR A 165 2.86 -10.19 2.66
C THR A 165 2.09 -11.49 2.40
N VAL A 166 2.14 -12.40 3.37
CA VAL A 166 1.36 -13.64 3.37
C VAL A 166 0.42 -13.60 4.56
N GLU A 167 -0.87 -13.61 4.30
CA GLU A 167 -1.90 -13.75 5.33
C GLU A 167 -2.44 -15.18 5.35
N ALA A 168 -2.99 -15.58 6.49
CA ALA A 168 -3.78 -16.80 6.62
C ALA A 168 -4.72 -16.74 7.84
N LYS A 169 -5.56 -17.76 7.98
CA LYS A 169 -6.54 -17.87 9.07
C LYS A 169 -6.34 -19.14 9.90
N LEU A 170 -6.65 -19.05 11.19
CA LEU A 170 -6.67 -20.20 12.11
C LEU A 170 -7.97 -20.24 12.92
N ASP A 171 -8.56 -21.44 13.06
CA ASP A 171 -9.70 -21.68 13.96
C ASP A 171 -9.27 -21.64 15.44
N VAL A 172 -9.28 -20.44 16.01
CA VAL A 172 -8.92 -20.20 17.41
C VAL A 172 -9.99 -20.70 18.37
N ALA A 173 -11.27 -20.67 18.00
CA ALA A 173 -12.32 -21.22 18.85
C ALA A 173 -12.11 -22.73 19.06
N GLY A 174 -11.83 -23.47 17.98
CA GLY A 174 -11.47 -24.88 18.05
C GLY A 174 -10.16 -25.12 18.82
N LEU A 175 -9.16 -24.25 18.66
CA LEU A 175 -7.90 -24.33 19.40
C LEU A 175 -8.11 -24.24 20.92
N TYR A 176 -8.86 -23.22 21.37
CA TYR A 176 -9.21 -23.06 22.80
C TYR A 176 -10.00 -24.26 23.32
N GLY A 177 -10.95 -24.79 22.53
CA GLY A 177 -11.67 -26.02 22.89
C GLY A 177 -10.74 -27.21 23.10
N ARG A 178 -9.81 -27.44 22.17
CA ARG A 178 -8.83 -28.55 22.27
C ARG A 178 -7.88 -28.40 23.46
N PHE A 179 -7.42 -27.19 23.75
CA PHE A 179 -6.60 -26.91 24.94
C PHE A 179 -7.39 -27.10 26.22
N TYR A 180 -8.64 -26.65 26.26
CA TYR A 180 -9.54 -26.88 27.38
C TYR A 180 -9.70 -28.37 27.64
N ASP A 181 -10.07 -29.16 26.63
CA ASP A 181 -10.24 -30.62 26.78
C ASP A 181 -8.96 -31.27 27.33
N SER A 182 -7.80 -30.89 26.79
CA SER A 182 -6.49 -31.46 27.14
C SER A 182 -6.02 -31.16 28.57
N PHE A 183 -6.33 -29.99 29.12
CA PHE A 183 -5.78 -29.52 30.40
C PHE A 183 -6.81 -29.31 31.51
N ALA A 184 -8.08 -29.03 31.18
CA ALA A 184 -9.14 -28.71 32.13
C ALA A 184 -10.47 -29.46 31.90
N GLY A 185 -10.61 -30.15 30.77
CA GLY A 185 -11.83 -30.83 30.36
C GLY A 185 -11.83 -32.33 30.64
N ASP A 186 -12.53 -33.08 29.79
CA ASP A 186 -12.83 -34.49 30.02
C ASP A 186 -11.68 -35.44 29.60
N ASP A 187 -10.72 -34.97 28.79
CA ASP A 187 -9.53 -35.77 28.44
C ASP A 187 -8.53 -35.89 29.60
N VAL A 188 -8.68 -35.07 30.65
CA VAL A 188 -7.88 -35.17 31.86
C VAL A 188 -8.34 -36.36 32.71
N GLN A 189 -7.46 -37.34 32.89
CA GLN A 189 -7.79 -38.62 33.56
C GLN A 189 -8.40 -38.48 34.96
N LYS A 190 -8.10 -37.39 35.68
CA LYS A 190 -8.63 -37.11 37.01
C LYS A 190 -9.06 -35.66 37.13
N GLU A 191 -10.20 -35.44 37.77
CA GLU A 191 -10.75 -34.09 37.98
C GLU A 191 -9.80 -33.20 38.81
N GLU A 192 -9.11 -33.77 39.81
CA GLU A 192 -8.08 -33.09 40.62
C GLU A 192 -6.84 -32.63 39.82
N TRP A 193 -6.65 -33.13 38.58
CA TRP A 193 -5.55 -32.73 37.71
C TRP A 193 -5.93 -31.63 36.73
N ARG A 194 -7.20 -31.23 36.67
CA ARG A 194 -7.65 -30.17 35.77
C ARG A 194 -7.02 -28.84 36.18
N ASP A 195 -6.35 -28.19 35.23
CA ASP A 195 -5.67 -26.91 35.42
C ASP A 195 -6.13 -25.91 34.33
N PRO A 196 -7.11 -25.04 34.66
CA PRO A 196 -7.60 -24.02 33.73
C PRO A 196 -6.53 -23.05 33.25
N CYS A 197 -5.44 -22.83 33.99
CA CYS A 197 -4.38 -21.91 33.57
C CYS A 197 -3.54 -22.48 32.42
N LEU A 198 -3.47 -23.80 32.27
CA LEU A 198 -2.79 -24.45 31.14
C LEU A 198 -3.70 -24.61 29.92
N ALA A 199 -5.02 -24.44 30.12
CA ALA A 199 -6.03 -24.53 29.07
C ALA A 199 -6.12 -23.28 28.18
N GLU A 200 -5.42 -22.19 28.52
CA GLU A 200 -5.36 -20.98 27.71
C GLU A 200 -4.14 -21.03 26.79
N PRO A 201 -4.32 -21.21 25.46
CA PRO A 201 -3.20 -21.24 24.53
C PRO A 201 -2.52 -19.88 24.44
N VAL A 202 -1.19 -19.88 24.46
CA VAL A 202 -0.35 -18.69 24.24
C VAL A 202 0.38 -18.87 22.91
N PHE A 203 0.18 -17.93 21.99
CA PHE A 203 0.85 -17.95 20.69
C PHE A 203 2.36 -17.72 20.87
N ALA A 204 3.16 -18.54 20.21
CA ALA A 204 4.61 -18.56 20.37
C ALA A 204 5.33 -17.98 19.16
N ALA A 205 4.90 -18.32 17.95
CA ALA A 205 5.60 -17.95 16.73
C ALA A 205 4.70 -17.98 15.50
N VAL A 206 5.02 -17.13 14.52
CA VAL A 206 4.51 -17.22 13.15
C VAL A 206 5.70 -17.60 12.27
N GLN A 207 5.62 -18.71 11.54
CA GLN A 207 6.72 -19.14 10.67
C GLN A 207 6.32 -19.01 9.21
N LEU A 208 7.01 -18.12 8.50
CA LEU A 208 6.94 -17.97 7.06
C LEU A 208 8.09 -18.75 6.42
N GLN A 209 7.78 -19.53 5.38
CA GLN A 209 8.79 -20.20 4.57
C GLN A 209 8.66 -19.84 3.10
N ARG A 210 9.81 -19.79 2.42
CA ARG A 210 9.94 -19.43 1.01
C ARG A 210 10.70 -20.50 0.24
N GLN A 211 10.35 -20.69 -1.02
CA GLN A 211 11.17 -21.37 -2.02
C GLN A 211 11.41 -20.45 -3.21
N LYS A 212 12.61 -20.51 -3.76
CA LYS A 212 13.05 -19.78 -4.95
C LYS A 212 13.04 -20.72 -6.15
N LEU A 213 12.49 -20.26 -7.26
CA LEU A 213 12.55 -20.98 -8.53
C LEU A 213 13.96 -20.87 -9.08
N THR A 214 14.62 -22.00 -9.31
CA THR A 214 15.98 -22.04 -9.86
C THR A 214 15.94 -22.00 -11.40
N PRO A 215 17.05 -21.63 -12.06
CA PRO A 215 17.09 -21.51 -13.53
C PRO A 215 16.79 -22.80 -14.30
N ASP A 216 16.95 -23.97 -13.66
CA ASP A 216 16.58 -25.28 -14.19
C ASP A 216 15.05 -25.56 -14.15
N GLY A 217 14.26 -24.65 -13.57
CA GLY A 217 12.82 -24.77 -13.39
C GLY A 217 12.40 -25.58 -12.17
N SER A 218 13.34 -26.05 -11.34
CA SER A 218 13.03 -26.69 -10.06
C SER A 218 12.86 -25.66 -8.93
N TRP A 219 12.39 -26.09 -7.77
CA TRP A 219 12.24 -25.23 -6.59
C TRP A 219 13.33 -25.56 -5.58
N SER A 220 13.91 -24.53 -4.97
CA SER A 220 14.88 -24.69 -3.87
C SER A 220 14.27 -25.42 -2.68
N GLU A 221 15.09 -25.79 -1.69
CA GLU A 221 14.58 -26.21 -0.37
C GLU A 221 13.80 -25.09 0.31
N TRP A 222 12.90 -25.46 1.21
CA TRP A 222 12.15 -24.49 2.02
C TRP A 222 13.07 -23.79 3.01
N GLU A 223 13.13 -22.47 2.93
CA GLU A 223 13.91 -21.62 3.81
C GLU A 223 12.97 -20.86 4.76
N VAL A 224 13.35 -20.75 6.03
CA VAL A 224 12.60 -19.95 7.02
C VAL A 224 12.98 -18.49 6.85
N MET A 225 11.96 -17.63 6.68
CA MET A 225 12.19 -16.20 6.50
C MET A 225 12.35 -15.50 7.84
N PRO A 226 13.34 -14.59 7.98
CA PRO A 226 13.47 -13.77 9.17
C PRO A 226 12.31 -12.78 9.28
N ARG A 227 12.13 -12.21 10.48
CA ARG A 227 11.27 -11.04 10.67
C ARG A 227 11.82 -9.84 9.92
N THR A 228 10.94 -8.90 9.58
CA THR A 228 11.32 -7.67 8.87
C THR A 228 12.25 -6.80 9.69
N LYS A 229 13.01 -5.94 9.02
CA LYS A 229 13.97 -5.03 9.67
C LYS A 229 13.32 -4.00 10.60
N ILE A 230 12.02 -3.77 10.43
CA ILE A 230 11.23 -2.79 11.19
C ILE A 230 10.51 -3.39 12.39
N ASP A 231 10.59 -4.71 12.62
CA ASP A 231 9.97 -5.34 13.78
C ASP A 231 10.85 -5.10 15.04
N PRO A 232 10.39 -4.28 16.02
CA PRO A 232 11.17 -3.96 17.21
C PRO A 232 11.41 -5.18 18.10
N ARG A 233 10.60 -6.23 17.96
CA ARG A 233 10.64 -7.44 18.77
C ARG A 233 11.14 -8.65 17.98
N LYS A 234 11.81 -8.46 16.85
CA LYS A 234 12.32 -9.56 16.01
C LYS A 234 13.12 -10.60 16.80
N ASN A 235 14.02 -10.16 17.69
CA ASN A 235 14.86 -11.03 18.52
C ASN A 235 14.04 -11.83 19.54
N LEU A 236 12.92 -11.27 20.02
CA LEU A 236 12.03 -11.96 20.94
C LEU A 236 11.33 -13.15 20.27
N PHE A 237 11.06 -13.03 18.98
CA PHE A 237 10.30 -13.99 18.17
C PHE A 237 11.17 -15.02 17.45
N GLU A 238 12.50 -14.98 17.60
CA GLU A 238 13.36 -16.05 17.13
C GLU A 238 12.95 -17.37 17.79
N SER A 239 12.73 -18.39 16.97
CA SER A 239 12.16 -19.66 17.40
C SER A 239 13.13 -20.40 18.32
N VAL A 240 12.76 -20.52 19.60
CA VAL A 240 13.46 -21.39 20.55
C VAL A 240 12.85 -22.78 20.46
N GLU A 241 13.59 -23.72 19.88
CA GLU A 241 13.11 -25.10 19.68
C GLU A 241 13.50 -26.03 20.83
N GLU A 242 14.62 -25.75 21.52
CA GLU A 242 15.18 -26.59 22.57
C GLU A 242 14.94 -26.05 23.99
N VAL A 243 14.67 -26.94 24.94
CA VAL A 243 14.36 -26.59 26.34
C VAL A 243 15.57 -25.97 27.04
N GLU A 244 16.77 -26.38 26.64
CA GLU A 244 18.05 -25.91 27.14
C GLU A 244 18.30 -24.43 26.83
N GLU A 245 17.68 -23.90 25.76
CA GLU A 245 17.78 -22.51 25.32
C GLU A 245 16.76 -21.59 26.00
N LEU A 246 15.87 -22.14 26.86
CA LEU A 246 14.90 -21.34 27.58
C LEU A 246 15.58 -20.43 28.61
N PRO A 247 15.04 -19.20 28.81
CA PRO A 247 15.55 -18.29 29.82
C PRO A 247 15.39 -18.87 31.24
N PRO A 248 16.14 -18.35 32.24
CA PRO A 248 15.91 -18.68 33.65
C PRO A 248 14.43 -18.52 34.03
N GLY A 249 13.80 -19.60 34.49
CA GLY A 249 12.35 -19.67 34.73
C GLY A 249 11.58 -20.50 33.69
N GLY A 250 12.25 -20.95 32.62
CA GLY A 250 11.74 -21.92 31.66
C GLY A 250 10.52 -21.42 30.90
N ILE A 251 9.64 -22.36 30.51
CA ILE A 251 8.46 -22.08 29.70
C ILE A 251 7.48 -21.10 30.36
N LYS A 252 7.40 -21.08 31.69
CA LYS A 252 6.49 -20.20 32.44
C LYS A 252 6.77 -18.72 32.20
N MET A 253 8.05 -18.33 32.11
CA MET A 253 8.42 -16.95 31.81
C MET A 253 8.03 -16.56 30.39
N ARG A 254 8.20 -17.47 29.42
CA ARG A 254 7.76 -17.24 28.04
C ARG A 254 6.25 -17.11 27.94
N LEU A 255 5.49 -17.95 28.63
CA LEU A 255 4.02 -17.85 28.67
C LEU A 255 3.57 -16.47 29.18
N ILE A 256 4.16 -15.96 30.26
CA ILE A 256 3.83 -14.63 30.81
C ILE A 256 4.22 -13.52 29.83
N GLN A 257 5.41 -13.62 29.23
CA GLN A 257 5.93 -12.60 28.31
C GLN A 257 5.09 -12.52 27.02
N PHE A 258 4.67 -13.66 26.49
CA PHE A 258 3.87 -13.75 25.26
C PHE A 258 2.36 -13.66 25.51
N ASP A 259 1.90 -13.65 26.77
CA ASP A 259 0.51 -13.31 27.10
C ASP A 259 0.27 -11.79 27.08
N ASP A 260 1.32 -10.97 27.01
CA ASP A 260 1.19 -9.54 26.80
C ASP A 260 0.45 -9.22 25.47
N ALA A 261 -0.53 -8.32 25.54
CA ALA A 261 -1.36 -8.01 24.38
C ALA A 261 -0.58 -7.35 23.23
N GLN A 262 0.41 -6.50 23.53
CA GLN A 262 1.22 -5.87 22.51
C GLN A 262 2.17 -6.89 21.86
N VAL A 263 2.75 -7.80 22.65
CA VAL A 263 3.62 -8.87 22.13
C VAL A 263 2.81 -9.79 21.22
N ARG A 264 1.60 -10.20 21.62
CA ARG A 264 0.73 -11.02 20.76
C ARG A 264 0.34 -10.32 19.46
N ARG A 265 -0.01 -9.03 19.53
CA ARG A 265 -0.35 -8.24 18.35
C ARG A 265 0.84 -8.16 17.39
N ALA A 266 2.02 -7.79 17.88
CA ALA A 266 3.24 -7.75 17.09
C ALA A 266 3.61 -9.12 16.51
N LEU A 267 3.33 -10.20 17.26
CA LEU A 267 3.57 -11.56 16.80
C LEU A 267 2.68 -11.94 15.61
N LEU A 268 1.36 -11.76 15.76
CA LEU A 268 0.33 -12.26 14.83
C LEU A 268 0.06 -11.31 13.66
N GLN A 269 0.19 -10.01 13.89
CA GLN A 269 -0.12 -8.95 12.95
C GLN A 269 1.00 -7.89 13.02
N PRO A 270 2.23 -8.26 12.61
CA PRO A 270 3.37 -7.34 12.62
C PRO A 270 3.06 -6.10 11.77
N GLN A 271 3.66 -4.97 12.15
CA GLN A 271 3.53 -3.71 11.42
C GLN A 271 4.23 -3.81 10.06
N ALA A 272 3.58 -3.26 9.03
CA ALA A 272 4.18 -3.11 7.71
C ALA A 272 4.95 -1.79 7.57
N TYR A 273 5.74 -1.68 6.51
CA TYR A 273 6.46 -0.43 6.19
C TYR A 273 5.50 0.73 5.93
N MET A 274 5.89 1.93 6.37
CA MET A 274 5.19 3.16 5.99
C MET A 274 5.50 3.49 4.52
N ILE A 275 4.48 3.38 3.68
CA ILE A 275 4.60 3.61 2.23
C ILE A 275 4.62 5.12 1.94
N ALA A 276 5.73 5.58 1.38
CA ALA A 276 5.95 6.95 0.89
C ALA A 276 5.34 7.19 -0.50
N SER A 277 5.18 6.14 -1.31
CA SER A 277 4.57 6.25 -2.64
C SER A 277 3.13 6.77 -2.57
N ALA A 278 2.81 7.76 -3.40
CA ALA A 278 1.46 8.35 -3.42
C ALA A 278 0.38 7.37 -3.94
N LYS A 279 0.75 6.51 -4.90
CA LYS A 279 -0.18 5.61 -5.61
C LYS A 279 -0.35 4.22 -4.97
N GLU A 280 0.41 3.90 -3.95
CA GLU A 280 0.44 2.57 -3.35
C GLU A 280 0.21 2.67 -1.84
N GLU A 281 -0.38 1.64 -1.26
CA GLU A 281 -0.62 1.56 0.17
C GLU A 281 -0.67 0.11 0.62
N TRP A 282 -0.12 -0.14 1.80
CA TRP A 282 -0.13 -1.49 2.33
C TRP A 282 -1.50 -1.85 2.92
N PHE A 283 -2.00 -3.00 2.51
CA PHE A 283 -3.14 -3.69 3.11
C PHE A 283 -2.80 -5.18 3.19
N PRO A 284 -3.42 -5.94 4.11
CA PRO A 284 -3.32 -7.40 4.08
C PRO A 284 -3.88 -7.94 2.74
N PRO A 285 -3.33 -9.04 2.18
CA PRO A 285 -3.60 -9.49 0.81
C PRO A 285 -5.08 -9.51 0.38
N SER A 286 -5.99 -9.97 1.24
CA SER A 286 -7.44 -9.98 0.99
C SER A 286 -8.03 -8.59 0.73
N LEU A 287 -7.56 -7.58 1.47
CA LEU A 287 -7.99 -6.19 1.34
C LEU A 287 -7.19 -5.44 0.26
N HIS A 288 -5.91 -5.76 0.08
CA HIS A 288 -5.06 -5.15 -0.96
C HIS A 288 -5.61 -5.40 -2.35
N LYS A 289 -6.12 -6.60 -2.62
CA LYS A 289 -6.79 -6.90 -3.88
C LYS A 289 -7.98 -5.96 -4.15
N LYS A 290 -8.83 -5.74 -3.14
CA LYS A 290 -9.98 -4.82 -3.23
C LYS A 290 -9.51 -3.38 -3.47
N TYR A 291 -8.45 -2.97 -2.77
CA TYR A 291 -7.85 -1.65 -2.91
C TYR A 291 -7.35 -1.39 -4.33
N VAL A 292 -6.57 -2.32 -4.90
CA VAL A 292 -6.04 -2.22 -6.27
C VAL A 292 -7.18 -2.15 -7.29
N GLU A 293 -8.19 -3.01 -7.18
CA GLU A 293 -9.34 -3.01 -8.08
C GLU A 293 -10.10 -1.67 -8.04
N GLN A 294 -10.31 -1.12 -6.84
CA GLN A 294 -10.98 0.16 -6.66
C GLN A 294 -10.15 1.34 -7.19
N ARG A 295 -8.85 1.36 -6.93
CA ARG A 295 -7.92 2.36 -7.49
C ARG A 295 -7.98 2.38 -9.02
N GLN A 296 -7.90 1.20 -9.64
CA GLN A 296 -7.99 1.07 -11.10
C GLN A 296 -9.36 1.53 -11.64
N GLU A 297 -10.45 1.35 -10.90
CA GLU A 297 -11.76 1.88 -11.28
C GLU A 297 -11.80 3.41 -11.20
N LEU A 298 -11.28 4.01 -10.13
CA LEU A 298 -11.20 5.46 -9.97
C LEU A 298 -10.35 6.12 -11.07
N GLU A 299 -9.21 5.51 -11.41
CA GLU A 299 -8.35 5.98 -12.51
C GLU A 299 -9.04 5.87 -13.86
N ARG A 300 -9.69 4.73 -14.16
CA ARG A 300 -10.49 4.57 -15.39
C ARG A 300 -11.62 5.57 -15.48
N GLU A 301 -12.27 5.90 -14.37
CA GLU A 301 -13.32 6.91 -14.33
C GLU A 301 -12.75 8.32 -14.57
N LYS A 302 -11.62 8.66 -13.95
CA LYS A 302 -10.91 9.92 -14.17
C LYS A 302 -10.52 10.09 -15.63
N ASP A 303 -9.88 9.07 -16.22
CA ASP A 303 -9.51 9.03 -17.64
C ASP A 303 -10.73 9.19 -18.55
N ARG A 304 -11.85 8.55 -18.22
CA ARG A 304 -13.10 8.69 -18.97
C ARG A 304 -13.60 10.13 -18.92
N ARG A 305 -13.61 10.76 -17.75
CA ARG A 305 -14.04 12.15 -17.56
C ARG A 305 -13.13 13.12 -18.30
N GLU A 306 -11.81 12.90 -18.28
CA GLU A 306 -10.84 13.74 -19.01
C GLU A 306 -11.04 13.63 -20.52
N ARG A 307 -11.23 12.42 -21.06
CA ARG A 307 -11.54 12.23 -22.50
C ARG A 307 -12.87 12.85 -22.88
N GLU A 308 -13.90 12.73 -22.05
CA GLU A 308 -15.20 13.37 -22.28
C GLU A 308 -15.08 14.90 -22.27
N ALA A 309 -14.26 15.46 -21.38
CA ALA A 309 -13.97 16.88 -21.32
C ALA A 309 -13.19 17.37 -22.56
N GLU A 310 -12.16 16.63 -22.99
CA GLU A 310 -11.40 16.95 -24.21
C GLU A 310 -12.28 16.92 -25.46
N VAL A 311 -13.15 15.91 -25.59
CA VAL A 311 -14.10 15.83 -26.70
C VAL A 311 -15.08 16.99 -26.67
N LEU A 312 -15.56 17.39 -25.48
CA LEU A 312 -16.45 18.55 -25.34
C LEU A 312 -15.73 19.86 -25.72
N GLU A 313 -14.48 20.03 -25.33
CA GLU A 313 -13.66 21.19 -25.68
C GLU A 313 -13.40 21.25 -27.19
N GLN A 314 -13.05 20.12 -27.81
CA GLN A 314 -12.89 20.03 -29.27
C GLN A 314 -14.21 20.35 -29.99
N GLN A 315 -15.36 19.92 -29.47
CA GLN A 315 -16.67 20.27 -30.02
C GLN A 315 -16.96 21.77 -29.90
N GLN A 316 -16.67 22.39 -28.75
CA GLN A 316 -16.81 23.83 -28.55
C GLN A 316 -15.88 24.63 -29.47
N GLU A 317 -14.64 24.18 -29.66
CA GLU A 317 -13.68 24.83 -30.57
C GLU A 317 -14.14 24.71 -32.02
N GLN A 318 -14.65 23.55 -32.43
CA GLN A 318 -15.25 23.36 -33.76
C GLN A 318 -16.50 24.23 -33.96
N GLU A 319 -17.36 24.37 -32.95
CA GLU A 319 -18.54 25.24 -33.01
C GLU A 319 -18.14 26.71 -33.10
N LYS A 320 -17.12 27.14 -32.35
CA LYS A 320 -16.55 28.49 -32.43
C LYS A 320 -15.97 28.77 -33.81
N LYS A 321 -15.14 27.85 -34.33
CA LYS A 321 -14.60 27.92 -35.71
C LYS A 321 -15.72 27.96 -36.76
N ARG A 322 -16.84 27.28 -36.52
CA ARG A 322 -18.01 27.32 -37.39
C ARG A 322 -18.73 28.66 -37.32
N LYS A 323 -18.97 29.22 -36.13
CA LYS A 323 -19.56 30.56 -35.95
C LYS A 323 -18.70 31.64 -36.58
N GLU A 324 -17.38 31.62 -36.38
CA GLU A 324 -16.45 32.55 -37.02
C GLU A 324 -16.47 32.44 -38.56
N ARG A 325 -16.64 31.22 -39.11
CA ARG A 325 -16.81 31.02 -40.56
C ARG A 325 -18.15 31.55 -41.07
N GLU A 326 -19.21 31.46 -40.28
CA GLU A 326 -20.53 32.01 -40.60
C GLU A 326 -20.50 33.55 -40.56
N GLU A 327 -19.92 34.16 -39.53
CA GLU A 327 -19.74 35.62 -39.43
C GLU A 327 -18.89 36.18 -40.59
N ARG A 328 -17.76 35.54 -40.93
CA ARG A 328 -16.95 35.93 -42.10
C ARG A 328 -17.71 35.84 -43.43
N ARG A 329 -18.74 34.99 -43.53
CA ARG A 329 -19.60 34.90 -44.72
C ARG A 329 -20.62 36.03 -44.77
N GLU A 330 -21.13 36.47 -43.62
CA GLU A 330 -22.05 37.61 -43.53
C GLU A 330 -21.33 38.93 -43.86
N ASP A 331 -20.12 39.15 -43.33
CA ASP A 331 -19.32 40.34 -43.65
C ASP A 331 -18.98 40.44 -45.14
N ARG A 332 -18.70 39.31 -45.80
CA ARG A 332 -18.45 39.28 -47.26
C ARG A 332 -19.72 39.53 -48.08
N ARG A 333 -20.90 39.22 -47.55
CA ARG A 333 -22.18 39.57 -48.21
C ARG A 333 -22.57 41.03 -47.99
N GLY A 334 -22.17 41.63 -46.87
CA GLY A 334 -22.41 43.05 -46.58
C GLY A 334 -21.59 44.04 -47.42
N ARG A 335 -20.41 43.64 -47.93
CA ARG A 335 -19.50 44.57 -48.65
C ARG A 335 -19.69 44.64 -50.17
N ASN A 336 -20.57 43.81 -50.75
CA ASN A 336 -20.84 43.79 -52.19
C ASN A 336 -22.20 44.42 -52.59
N SER A 337 -22.90 45.11 -51.68
CA SER A 337 -24.19 45.76 -52.01
C SER A 337 -24.08 47.25 -52.32
N ASP A 338 -22.87 47.83 -52.40
CA ASP A 338 -22.72 49.28 -52.64
C ASP A 338 -21.57 49.58 -53.61
N THR A 339 -21.72 49.13 -54.86
CA THR A 339 -21.06 49.77 -56.00
C THR A 339 -21.91 49.60 -57.26
N GLY A 340 -22.70 50.63 -57.53
CA GLY A 340 -22.97 51.20 -58.84
C GLY A 340 -23.01 50.29 -60.07
N SER A 341 -24.22 50.14 -60.62
CA SER A 341 -24.58 50.64 -61.95
C SER A 341 -23.40 50.85 -62.93
N LEU A 342 -23.34 50.05 -64.01
CA LEU A 342 -23.38 50.52 -65.40
C LEU A 342 -23.05 49.38 -66.40
N ARG A 343 -24.06 49.07 -67.23
CA ARG A 343 -23.97 49.06 -68.71
C ARG A 343 -23.33 47.85 -69.44
N GLY A 344 -24.09 47.33 -70.42
CA GLY A 344 -23.60 46.61 -71.60
C GLY A 344 -23.79 45.09 -71.53
N GLN A 345 -24.75 44.44 -72.19
CA GLN A 345 -25.10 44.42 -73.62
C GLN A 345 -24.04 43.71 -74.50
N TYR A 346 -24.50 42.70 -75.26
CA TYR A 346 -23.79 41.84 -76.24
C TYR A 346 -22.80 40.84 -75.61
N GLY A 347 -22.69 39.57 -76.03
CA GLY A 347 -23.01 38.89 -77.28
C GLY A 347 -21.80 38.01 -77.67
N GLY A 348 -22.04 36.78 -78.16
CA GLY A 348 -21.00 35.88 -78.72
C GLY A 348 -20.69 34.69 -77.81
N ARG A 349 -20.85 33.40 -78.16
CA ARG A 349 -20.64 32.65 -79.42
C ARG A 349 -19.17 32.69 -79.91
N ARG A 350 -18.39 31.69 -79.49
CA ARG A 350 -17.38 30.89 -80.23
C ARG A 350 -16.60 30.04 -79.21
N ASP A 351 -16.60 28.71 -79.32
CA ASP A 351 -15.82 27.89 -80.27
C ASP A 351 -14.33 27.74 -79.84
N SER A 352 -13.98 26.54 -79.39
CA SER A 352 -12.70 25.83 -79.64
C SER A 352 -12.72 24.51 -78.84
N THR A 353 -12.98 23.34 -79.44
CA THR A 353 -12.03 22.42 -80.10
C THR A 353 -10.67 22.22 -79.42
N ARG A 354 -10.46 21.00 -78.86
CA ARG A 354 -9.33 20.04 -79.11
C ARG A 354 -9.36 18.95 -78.02
N ARG A 355 -9.68 17.69 -78.38
CA ARG A 355 -8.79 16.58 -78.84
C ARG A 355 -7.94 16.01 -77.70
N ASP A 356 -8.23 14.77 -77.26
CA ASP A 356 -7.57 13.49 -77.62
C ASP A 356 -6.24 13.34 -76.83
N ASP A 357 -5.95 12.30 -76.04
CA ASP A 357 -5.95 10.84 -76.25
C ASP A 357 -6.27 10.11 -74.92
N ARG A 358 -6.99 8.98 -74.78
CA ARG A 358 -7.00 7.66 -75.44
C ARG A 358 -5.75 6.79 -75.13
N TYR A 359 -5.86 5.90 -74.13
CA TYR A 359 -5.59 4.44 -74.12
C TYR A 359 -6.18 3.91 -72.77
N GLY A 360 -7.19 3.03 -72.75
CA GLY A 360 -7.07 1.56 -72.89
C GLY A 360 -6.54 0.97 -71.58
N THR A 361 -7.20 0.10 -70.81
CA THR A 361 -7.93 -1.12 -71.18
C THR A 361 -8.57 -1.78 -69.94
N GLY A 362 -9.82 -2.24 -70.08
CA GLY A 362 -10.42 -3.41 -69.38
C GLY A 362 -10.68 -3.30 -67.86
N ARG A 363 -11.69 -3.95 -67.26
CA ARG A 363 -12.64 -4.96 -67.72
C ARG A 363 -13.63 -5.19 -66.55
N SER A 364 -14.94 -5.27 -66.85
CA SER A 364 -16.02 -6.03 -66.16
C SER A 364 -16.24 -5.89 -64.64
N GLY A 365 -17.44 -5.68 -64.09
CA GLY A 365 -18.82 -5.65 -64.59
C GLY A 365 -19.70 -4.93 -63.54
N ARG A 366 -20.76 -4.20 -63.94
CA ARG A 366 -22.14 -4.70 -64.20
C ARG A 366 -22.69 -5.48 -63.00
N GLU A 367 -23.90 -5.27 -62.49
CA GLU A 367 -25.09 -4.46 -62.81
C GLU A 367 -26.01 -4.71 -61.59
N GLY A 368 -26.78 -3.77 -61.07
CA GLY A 368 -28.01 -3.35 -61.70
C GLY A 368 -28.82 -2.49 -60.75
N ARG A 369 -29.17 -1.30 -61.24
CA ARG A 369 -30.27 -0.46 -60.76
C ARG A 369 -31.59 -1.12 -61.15
N SER A 370 -32.57 -1.08 -60.26
CA SER A 370 -33.96 -0.91 -60.66
C SER A 370 -34.59 0.23 -59.86
N ARG A 371 -34.99 1.26 -60.60
CA ARG A 371 -36.06 2.19 -60.24
C ARG A 371 -37.39 1.47 -60.45
N ARG A 372 -38.27 1.54 -59.47
CA ARG A 372 -39.75 1.45 -59.44
C ARG A 372 -40.09 1.42 -57.94
N ASP A 373 -41.11 2.02 -57.38
CA ASP A 373 -42.31 2.64 -57.93
C ASP A 373 -42.91 3.55 -56.85
N ARG A 374 -43.72 4.50 -57.32
CA ARG A 374 -44.68 5.25 -56.49
C ARG A 374 -45.75 4.29 -55.94
N GLY A 375 -45.98 4.38 -54.64
CA GLY A 375 -47.19 4.01 -53.90
C GLY A 375 -46.92 4.47 -52.47
N ASP A 376 -47.50 5.54 -51.95
CA ASP A 376 -48.93 5.82 -51.72
C ASP A 376 -49.68 4.64 -51.08
N ILE A 377 -50.31 4.96 -49.93
CA ILE A 377 -51.17 4.15 -49.04
C ILE A 377 -50.46 3.43 -47.87
N GLY A 378 -50.85 3.83 -46.65
CA GLY A 378 -50.56 3.20 -45.37
C GLY A 378 -50.16 4.26 -44.32
N ASP A 379 -51.01 5.23 -44.01
CA ASP A 379 -52.03 5.10 -42.96
C ASP A 379 -51.69 4.03 -41.91
N GLY A 380 -50.66 4.35 -41.12
CA GLY A 380 -50.35 3.71 -39.87
C GLY A 380 -50.22 4.82 -38.83
N THR A 381 -51.34 5.16 -38.21
CA THR A 381 -51.44 5.90 -36.95
C THR A 381 -50.58 5.23 -35.88
N THR A 382 -49.29 5.51 -35.91
CA THR A 382 -48.41 5.31 -34.76
C THR A 382 -48.23 6.70 -34.20
N GLU A 383 -48.81 6.93 -33.02
CA GLU A 383 -48.68 8.15 -32.24
C GLU A 383 -47.20 8.54 -32.18
N GLY A 384 -46.82 9.48 -33.05
CA GLY A 384 -45.51 10.07 -33.05
C GLY A 384 -45.40 10.90 -31.78
N LEU A 385 -44.88 10.27 -30.73
CA LEU A 385 -44.32 10.98 -29.60
C LEU A 385 -43.52 12.15 -30.16
N SER A 386 -43.85 13.35 -29.71
CA SER A 386 -43.16 14.54 -30.15
C SER A 386 -41.66 14.33 -29.98
N ARG A 387 -40.82 14.88 -30.87
CA ARG A 387 -39.34 14.84 -30.71
C ARG A 387 -38.86 15.27 -29.31
N ARG A 388 -39.71 15.95 -28.54
CA ARG A 388 -39.51 16.30 -27.14
C ARG A 388 -39.70 15.11 -26.19
N GLU A 389 -40.76 14.33 -26.33
CA GLU A 389 -41.02 13.14 -25.52
C GLU A 389 -39.97 12.04 -25.76
N GLU A 390 -39.53 11.86 -27.00
CA GLU A 390 -38.45 10.91 -27.32
C GLU A 390 -37.11 11.33 -26.68
N ARG A 391 -36.86 12.65 -26.57
CA ARG A 391 -35.70 13.20 -25.84
C ARG A 391 -35.84 13.02 -24.33
N GLU A 392 -37.04 13.24 -23.79
CA GLU A 392 -37.31 13.07 -22.35
C GLU A 392 -37.25 11.60 -21.94
N GLN A 393 -37.72 10.67 -22.76
CA GLN A 393 -37.57 9.23 -22.52
C GLN A 393 -36.10 8.80 -22.53
N ARG A 394 -35.32 9.23 -23.53
CA ARG A 394 -33.88 8.92 -23.55
C ARG A 394 -33.13 9.56 -22.37
N ALA A 395 -33.55 10.74 -21.92
CA ALA A 395 -32.99 11.38 -20.73
C ALA A 395 -33.30 10.56 -19.47
N ARG A 396 -34.55 10.10 -19.31
CA ARG A 396 -34.97 9.25 -18.18
C ARG A 396 -34.32 7.87 -18.20
N GLU A 397 -34.17 7.24 -19.36
CA GLU A 397 -33.43 5.97 -19.48
C GLU A 397 -31.95 6.15 -19.14
N ARG A 398 -31.34 7.27 -19.57
CA ARG A 398 -29.95 7.59 -19.23
C ARG A 398 -29.80 7.87 -17.73
N GLU A 399 -30.76 8.54 -17.12
CA GLU A 399 -30.81 8.80 -15.68
C GLU A 399 -31.06 7.53 -14.87
N ALA A 400 -31.96 6.64 -15.31
CA ALA A 400 -32.21 5.35 -14.69
C ALA A 400 -30.98 4.44 -14.79
N ARG A 401 -30.30 4.41 -15.95
CA ARG A 401 -29.06 3.67 -16.13
C ARG A 401 -27.92 4.24 -15.29
N LEU A 402 -27.84 5.56 -15.13
CA LEU A 402 -26.90 6.21 -14.21
C LEU A 402 -27.24 5.96 -12.74
N ALA A 403 -28.52 5.87 -12.37
CA ALA A 403 -28.96 5.54 -11.02
C ALA A 403 -28.73 4.06 -10.67
N GLU A 404 -28.90 3.16 -11.64
CA GLU A 404 -28.57 1.75 -11.53
C GLU A 404 -27.06 1.55 -11.44
N LEU A 405 -26.28 2.25 -12.26
CA LEU A 405 -24.82 2.33 -12.12
C LEU A 405 -24.41 2.92 -10.78
N ARG A 406 -25.08 3.94 -10.25
CA ARG A 406 -24.82 4.48 -8.89
C ARG A 406 -25.17 3.52 -7.77
N LYS A 407 -26.18 2.66 -7.95
CA LYS A 407 -26.53 1.60 -7.00
C LYS A 407 -25.56 0.42 -7.08
N ALA A 408 -25.10 0.05 -8.27
CA ALA A 408 -24.05 -0.94 -8.48
C ALA A 408 -22.67 -0.42 -8.06
N SER A 409 -22.44 0.90 -8.17
CA SER A 409 -21.24 1.63 -7.72
C SER A 409 -21.36 2.17 -6.30
N ARG A 410 -22.26 1.62 -5.46
CA ARG A 410 -21.91 1.43 -4.05
C ARG A 410 -20.82 0.34 -3.96
N ALA A 411 -19.79 0.49 -4.77
CA ALA A 411 -18.52 -0.19 -4.62
C ALA A 411 -18.03 0.21 -3.23
N THR A 412 -17.55 -0.77 -2.48
CA THR A 412 -16.79 -0.60 -1.24
C THR A 412 -15.95 0.65 -1.40
N SER A 413 -16.22 1.74 -0.69
CA SER A 413 -15.42 2.96 -0.77
C SER A 413 -14.03 2.71 -0.19
N LEU A 414 -13.05 3.58 -0.46
CA LEU A 414 -11.75 3.46 0.20
C LEU A 414 -11.92 3.46 1.73
N GLU A 415 -12.77 4.35 2.27
CA GLU A 415 -13.17 4.33 3.69
C GLU A 415 -13.73 2.99 4.16
N ASP A 416 -14.52 2.28 3.34
CA ASP A 416 -15.03 0.96 3.72
C ASP A 416 -13.89 -0.07 3.81
N ILE A 417 -12.86 0.02 2.95
CA ILE A 417 -11.68 -0.85 3.03
C ILE A 417 -10.87 -0.56 4.31
N TYR A 418 -10.68 0.72 4.66
CA TYR A 418 -10.02 1.08 5.93
C TYR A 418 -10.81 0.59 7.14
N LYS A 419 -12.14 0.70 7.10
CA LYS A 419 -12.99 0.19 8.17
C LYS A 419 -12.92 -1.34 8.29
N GLU A 420 -12.93 -2.05 7.15
CA GLU A 420 -12.69 -3.49 7.15
C GLU A 420 -11.32 -3.85 7.74
N LEU A 421 -10.28 -3.04 7.47
CA LEU A 421 -8.96 -3.19 8.08
C LEU A 421 -9.01 -2.97 9.60
N GLU A 422 -9.68 -1.93 10.08
CA GLU A 422 -9.84 -1.67 11.52
C GLU A 422 -10.56 -2.83 12.24
N ASP A 423 -11.60 -3.39 11.63
CA ASP A 423 -12.39 -4.48 12.21
C ASP A 423 -11.58 -5.79 12.35
N ILE A 424 -10.56 -6.02 11.50
CA ILE A 424 -9.70 -7.22 11.56
C ILE A 424 -8.46 -7.05 12.45
N LEU A 425 -8.09 -5.82 12.82
CA LEU A 425 -6.90 -5.57 13.61
C LEU A 425 -7.07 -6.04 15.06
N ILE A 426 -6.04 -6.73 15.57
CA ILE A 426 -5.96 -7.16 16.97
C ILE A 426 -5.69 -5.93 17.83
N THR A 427 -6.55 -5.71 18.84
CA THR A 427 -6.42 -4.63 19.82
C THR A 427 -6.06 -5.20 21.19
N ASN A 428 -5.65 -4.34 22.12
CA ASN A 428 -5.39 -4.72 23.52
C ASN A 428 -6.65 -5.27 24.24
N LYS A 429 -7.84 -5.08 23.66
CA LYS A 429 -9.12 -5.54 24.21
C LYS A 429 -9.63 -6.82 23.54
N THR A 430 -8.96 -7.30 22.50
CA THR A 430 -9.38 -8.50 21.76
C THR A 430 -9.28 -9.73 22.66
N ASN A 431 -10.41 -10.41 22.86
CA ASN A 431 -10.47 -11.64 23.66
C ASN A 431 -10.59 -12.86 22.73
N PHE A 432 -9.48 -13.56 22.54
CA PHE A 432 -9.38 -14.72 21.65
C PHE A 432 -10.33 -15.86 22.02
N SER A 433 -10.61 -16.07 23.32
CA SER A 433 -11.55 -17.12 23.77
C SER A 433 -13.00 -16.90 23.32
N ARG A 434 -13.35 -15.67 22.91
CA ARG A 434 -14.69 -15.27 22.47
C ARG A 434 -14.80 -15.07 20.96
N LEU A 435 -13.69 -15.23 20.22
CA LEU A 435 -13.71 -15.11 18.76
C LEU A 435 -14.55 -16.25 18.17
N ARG A 436 -15.53 -15.88 17.34
CA ARG A 436 -16.35 -16.83 16.59
C ARG A 436 -15.82 -17.07 15.18
N GLU A 437 -15.11 -16.08 14.64
CA GLU A 437 -14.51 -16.13 13.33
C GLU A 437 -13.05 -16.59 13.45
N PRO A 438 -12.52 -17.27 12.42
CA PRO A 438 -11.11 -17.62 12.37
C PRO A 438 -10.23 -16.38 12.52
N LEU A 439 -9.16 -16.51 13.31
CA LEU A 439 -8.19 -15.43 13.52
C LEU A 439 -7.38 -15.20 12.25
N LEU A 440 -7.40 -13.98 11.72
CA LEU A 440 -6.54 -13.55 10.64
C LEU A 440 -5.17 -13.10 11.18
N PHE A 441 -4.10 -13.67 10.64
CA PHE A 441 -2.71 -13.33 10.97
C PHE A 441 -1.88 -13.24 9.68
N TRP A 442 -0.74 -12.55 9.73
CA TRP A 442 0.14 -12.41 8.58
C TRP A 442 1.63 -12.35 8.96
N ALA A 443 2.46 -12.58 7.95
CA ALA A 443 3.90 -12.37 8.01
C ALA A 443 4.37 -11.66 6.74
N HIS A 444 5.54 -11.05 6.85
CA HIS A 444 6.15 -10.25 5.81
C HIS A 444 7.52 -10.82 5.41
N ASP A 445 7.89 -10.60 4.15
CA ASP A 445 9.23 -10.85 3.63
C ASP A 445 9.72 -9.59 2.88
N ASP A 446 10.72 -8.94 3.45
CA ASP A 446 11.44 -7.76 2.93
C ASP A 446 12.83 -8.13 2.37
N THR A 447 13.12 -9.43 2.23
CA THR A 447 14.41 -9.97 1.75
C THR A 447 14.35 -10.45 0.30
N VAL A 448 13.23 -10.22 -0.39
CA VAL A 448 13.04 -10.68 -1.77
C VAL A 448 13.98 -9.96 -2.73
N GLU A 449 14.63 -10.73 -3.58
CA GLU A 449 15.52 -10.20 -4.62
C GLU A 449 14.77 -9.99 -5.95
N PRO A 450 14.96 -8.85 -6.63
CA PRO A 450 14.44 -8.60 -7.98
C PRO A 450 14.86 -9.67 -9.00
N GLY A 451 13.98 -9.94 -9.98
CA GLY A 451 14.20 -10.90 -11.06
C GLY A 451 13.87 -12.35 -10.69
N ASN A 452 13.74 -12.65 -9.41
CA ASN A 452 13.47 -14.00 -8.94
C ASN A 452 11.97 -14.28 -8.78
N THR A 453 11.66 -15.58 -8.75
CA THR A 453 10.30 -16.08 -8.62
C THR A 453 10.20 -16.95 -7.37
N TYR A 454 9.18 -16.73 -6.56
CA TYR A 454 9.05 -17.33 -5.24
C TYR A 454 7.67 -17.98 -5.03
N ARG A 455 7.62 -18.94 -4.11
CA ARG A 455 6.38 -19.44 -3.51
C ARG A 455 6.53 -19.52 -2.00
N TYR A 456 5.40 -19.39 -1.30
CA TYR A 456 5.39 -19.27 0.16
C TYR A 456 4.43 -20.25 0.80
N ARG A 457 4.68 -20.53 2.08
CA ARG A 457 3.74 -21.18 3.01
C ARG A 457 3.93 -20.60 4.40
N ILE A 458 2.86 -20.60 5.18
CA ILE A 458 2.87 -20.02 6.53
C ILE A 458 2.23 -20.99 7.53
N ARG A 459 2.69 -20.97 8.77
CA ARG A 459 2.08 -21.71 9.89
C ARG A 459 2.16 -20.94 11.20
N LEU A 460 1.32 -21.31 12.15
CA LEU A 460 1.26 -20.70 13.47
C LEU A 460 1.66 -21.69 14.56
N GLY A 461 2.43 -21.22 15.53
CA GLY A 461 2.88 -21.99 16.68
C GLY A 461 2.30 -21.47 17.98
N VAL A 462 1.98 -22.38 18.90
CA VAL A 462 1.56 -22.08 20.28
C VAL A 462 2.50 -22.77 21.26
N PHE A 463 2.72 -22.17 22.43
CA PHE A 463 3.55 -22.80 23.44
C PHE A 463 2.90 -24.08 23.96
N ASN A 464 3.72 -25.10 24.17
CA ASN A 464 3.39 -26.28 24.94
C ASN A 464 3.54 -25.95 26.43
N PRO A 465 2.45 -25.76 27.20
CA PRO A 465 2.53 -25.24 28.56
C PRO A 465 3.16 -26.23 29.55
N VAL A 466 3.33 -27.50 29.15
CA VAL A 466 3.96 -28.56 29.93
C VAL A 466 5.34 -29.00 29.39
N ALA A 467 5.89 -28.29 28.41
CA ALA A 467 7.25 -28.53 27.90
C ALA A 467 8.31 -28.51 29.02
N GLY A 468 9.30 -29.40 28.92
CA GLY A 468 10.35 -29.57 29.93
C GLY A 468 9.89 -30.25 31.23
N THR A 469 8.60 -30.56 31.37
CA THR A 469 8.07 -31.28 32.54
C THR A 469 7.93 -32.79 32.27
N ASN A 470 7.56 -33.58 33.28
CA ASN A 470 7.22 -35.00 33.10
C ASN A 470 5.70 -35.23 33.05
N LYS A 471 4.90 -34.19 32.76
CA LYS A 471 3.44 -34.22 32.83
C LYS A 471 2.76 -34.71 31.54
N PHE A 472 3.34 -35.71 30.88
CA PHE A 472 2.85 -36.25 29.61
C PHE A 472 2.22 -37.63 29.78
N ILE A 473 1.19 -37.93 29.00
CA ILE A 473 0.77 -39.32 28.77
C ILE A 473 1.84 -40.08 27.99
N GLU A 474 1.84 -41.41 28.07
CA GLU A 474 2.88 -42.26 27.45
C GLU A 474 3.01 -42.07 25.93
N GLN A 475 1.93 -41.66 25.26
CA GLN A 475 1.91 -41.43 23.81
C GLN A 475 2.58 -40.12 23.37
N ASP A 476 2.69 -39.13 24.26
CA ASP A 476 3.19 -37.77 23.94
C ASP A 476 4.54 -37.48 24.63
N VAL A 477 5.24 -38.52 25.13
CA VAL A 477 6.51 -38.36 25.84
C VAL A 477 7.61 -37.79 24.93
N ASP A 478 7.53 -38.06 23.63
CA ASP A 478 8.39 -37.50 22.59
C ASP A 478 8.30 -35.97 22.48
N LYS A 479 7.13 -35.40 22.79
CA LYS A 479 6.89 -33.94 22.79
C LYS A 479 7.41 -33.23 24.04
N LYS A 480 8.06 -33.94 24.96
CA LYS A 480 8.58 -33.38 26.21
C LYS A 480 9.50 -32.18 25.98
N ASN A 481 10.35 -32.27 24.97
CA ASN A 481 11.31 -31.21 24.64
C ASN A 481 10.78 -30.28 23.54
N THR A 482 9.53 -30.45 23.10
CA THR A 482 8.90 -29.59 22.10
C THR A 482 8.28 -28.39 22.79
N ILE A 483 8.93 -27.23 22.69
CA ILE A 483 8.46 -25.96 23.25
C ILE A 483 7.25 -25.42 22.48
N VAL A 484 7.28 -25.51 21.15
CA VAL A 484 6.26 -24.95 20.27
C VAL A 484 5.49 -26.08 19.60
N LEU A 485 4.18 -26.10 19.80
CA LEU A 485 3.25 -26.92 19.03
C LEU A 485 2.90 -26.14 17.77
N TRP A 486 3.21 -26.71 16.61
CA TRP A 486 2.95 -26.08 15.32
C TRP A 486 1.62 -26.55 14.74
N SER A 487 0.92 -25.64 14.06
CA SER A 487 -0.09 -25.99 13.08
C SER A 487 0.55 -26.66 11.87
N ASP A 488 -0.28 -27.30 11.06
CA ASP A 488 0.13 -27.68 9.71
C ASP A 488 0.44 -26.41 8.89
N PHE A 489 1.31 -26.53 7.90
CA PHE A 489 1.56 -25.45 6.94
C PHE A 489 0.33 -25.23 6.07
N SER A 490 0.09 -23.97 5.72
CA SER A 490 -0.82 -23.64 4.63
C SER A 490 -0.41 -24.36 3.35
N GLU A 491 -1.36 -24.57 2.44
CA GLU A 491 -1.02 -24.98 1.08
C GLU A 491 -0.03 -23.99 0.46
N ALA A 492 0.85 -24.50 -0.39
CA ALA A 492 1.82 -23.66 -1.09
C ALA A 492 1.06 -22.65 -1.97
N GLN A 493 1.35 -21.38 -1.75
CA GLN A 493 0.62 -20.27 -2.37
C GLN A 493 0.98 -20.07 -3.84
N GLU A 494 0.23 -19.16 -4.49
CA GLU A 494 0.51 -18.73 -5.85
C GLU A 494 1.94 -18.18 -6.01
N ILE A 495 2.44 -18.27 -7.24
CA ILE A 495 3.80 -17.87 -7.59
C ILE A 495 3.91 -16.34 -7.62
N VAL A 496 4.90 -15.80 -6.92
CA VAL A 496 5.23 -14.37 -6.93
C VAL A 496 6.48 -14.15 -7.76
N LYS A 497 6.32 -13.49 -8.92
CA LYS A 497 7.44 -13.02 -9.76
C LYS A 497 7.81 -11.59 -9.36
N VAL A 498 8.99 -11.40 -8.78
CA VAL A 498 9.49 -10.06 -8.43
C VAL A 498 10.15 -9.46 -9.69
N PRO A 499 9.63 -8.36 -10.26
CA PRO A 499 10.21 -7.76 -11.47
C PRO A 499 11.64 -7.29 -11.24
N GLU A 500 12.46 -7.25 -12.28
CA GLU A 500 13.79 -6.63 -12.17
C GLU A 500 13.68 -5.11 -11.94
N LYS A 501 14.73 -4.53 -11.37
CA LYS A 501 14.88 -3.07 -11.17
C LYS A 501 15.82 -2.43 -12.18
N LEU A 502 16.46 -3.22 -13.04
CA LEU A 502 17.47 -2.74 -13.98
C LEU A 502 17.31 -3.50 -15.30
N TYR A 503 17.13 -2.77 -16.40
CA TYR A 503 17.06 -3.33 -17.74
C TYR A 503 18.02 -2.56 -18.64
N PHE A 504 18.55 -3.20 -19.68
CA PHE A 504 19.30 -2.50 -20.72
C PHE A 504 18.79 -2.88 -22.11
N PHE A 505 18.82 -1.91 -23.00
CA PHE A 505 18.15 -1.95 -24.30
C PHE A 505 19.12 -1.47 -25.39
N PRO A 506 19.68 -2.38 -26.20
CA PRO A 506 20.58 -1.98 -27.29
C PRO A 506 19.79 -1.29 -28.42
N GLN A 507 20.03 0.01 -28.61
CA GLN A 507 19.26 0.86 -29.52
C GLN A 507 19.86 0.96 -30.92
N ASP A 508 21.17 1.22 -31.02
CA ASP A 508 21.85 1.54 -32.28
C ASP A 508 23.31 1.06 -32.31
N VAL A 509 23.87 0.86 -33.51
CA VAL A 509 25.26 0.45 -33.73
C VAL A 509 25.95 1.38 -34.74
N LYS A 510 27.13 1.90 -34.37
CA LYS A 510 28.05 2.54 -35.32
C LYS A 510 29.10 1.53 -35.76
N GLU A 511 28.82 0.83 -36.87
CA GLU A 511 29.61 -0.29 -37.39
C GLU A 511 31.12 0.00 -37.46
N ILE A 512 31.51 1.15 -37.99
CA ILE A 512 32.92 1.53 -38.19
C ILE A 512 33.68 1.58 -36.86
N ALA A 513 33.02 2.01 -35.79
CA ALA A 513 33.61 2.18 -34.47
C ALA A 513 33.35 0.99 -33.54
N LYS A 514 32.59 -0.03 -33.98
CA LYS A 514 32.01 -1.08 -33.14
C LYS A 514 31.39 -0.53 -31.84
N LEU A 515 30.74 0.62 -31.94
CA LEU A 515 30.16 1.32 -30.79
C LEU A 515 28.67 1.02 -30.75
N VAL A 516 28.18 0.51 -29.62
CA VAL A 516 26.74 0.27 -29.41
C VAL A 516 26.19 1.34 -28.48
N THR A 517 25.08 1.94 -28.86
CA THR A 517 24.29 2.77 -27.95
C THR A 517 23.31 1.87 -27.21
N VAL A 518 23.46 1.76 -25.89
CA VAL A 518 22.60 0.96 -25.01
C VAL A 518 21.90 1.90 -24.04
N GLN A 519 20.57 1.88 -24.03
CA GLN A 519 19.78 2.58 -23.03
C GLN A 519 19.68 1.70 -21.79
N VAL A 520 20.19 2.15 -20.65
CA VAL A 520 20.02 1.47 -19.37
C VAL A 520 18.92 2.15 -18.59
N SER A 521 17.94 1.37 -18.13
CA SER A 521 16.78 1.82 -17.37
C SER A 521 16.81 1.24 -15.98
N LYS A 522 16.81 2.10 -14.95
CA LYS A 522 16.83 1.70 -13.54
C LYS A 522 15.60 2.24 -12.81
N TYR A 523 14.98 1.39 -12.00
CA TYR A 523 13.93 1.77 -11.07
C TYR A 523 14.58 2.32 -9.80
N THR A 524 14.25 3.55 -9.45
CA THR A 524 14.78 4.23 -8.26
C THR A 524 13.70 5.14 -7.69
N LEU A 525 13.48 5.09 -6.39
CA LEU A 525 12.55 5.95 -5.66
C LEU A 525 11.16 6.03 -6.32
N GLY A 526 10.61 4.88 -6.72
CA GLY A 526 9.27 4.75 -7.25
C GLY A 526 9.13 4.96 -8.76
N TYR A 527 10.21 5.40 -9.44
CA TYR A 527 10.17 5.80 -10.84
C TYR A 527 11.27 5.14 -11.67
N TRP A 528 11.00 4.98 -12.96
CA TRP A 528 12.00 4.54 -13.93
C TRP A 528 12.82 5.71 -14.44
N TYR A 529 14.14 5.56 -14.45
CA TYR A 529 15.09 6.50 -15.03
C TYR A 529 15.86 5.79 -16.12
N SER A 530 16.14 6.47 -17.24
CA SER A 530 16.90 5.91 -18.34
C SER A 530 18.06 6.81 -18.73
N LYS A 531 19.18 6.19 -19.11
CA LYS A 531 20.33 6.89 -19.69
C LYS A 531 20.93 6.06 -20.82
N ASP A 532 21.31 6.74 -21.89
CA ASP A 532 21.99 6.13 -23.03
C ASP A 532 23.50 6.11 -22.78
N PHE A 533 24.11 4.95 -22.97
CA PHE A 533 25.54 4.71 -22.88
C PHE A 533 26.09 4.25 -24.22
N ALA A 534 27.20 4.84 -24.65
CA ALA A 534 27.91 4.40 -25.85
C ALA A 534 29.07 3.49 -25.43
N VAL A 535 28.93 2.19 -25.67
CA VAL A 535 29.80 1.13 -25.12
C VAL A 535 30.58 0.46 -26.24
N LYS A 536 31.86 0.16 -26.00
CA LYS A 536 32.73 -0.62 -26.90
C LYS A 536 32.98 -2.03 -26.38
N PRO A 537 33.38 -2.98 -27.25
CA PRO A 537 33.86 -4.29 -26.84
C PRO A 537 34.92 -4.20 -25.73
N GLY A 538 34.71 -4.94 -24.65
CA GLY A 538 35.53 -4.95 -23.43
C GLY A 538 35.09 -3.97 -22.34
N GLU A 539 34.13 -3.08 -22.60
CA GLU A 539 33.62 -2.13 -21.60
C GLU A 539 32.37 -2.65 -20.89
N VAL A 540 32.19 -2.23 -19.63
CA VAL A 540 31.00 -2.51 -18.84
C VAL A 540 29.84 -1.61 -19.31
N ILE A 541 28.65 -2.17 -19.42
CA ILE A 541 27.43 -1.46 -19.77
C ILE A 541 26.90 -0.69 -18.55
N GLY A 542 26.78 0.63 -18.73
CA GLY A 542 26.28 1.54 -17.69
C GLY A 542 27.36 2.01 -16.73
N SER A 543 27.09 3.13 -16.07
CA SER A 543 27.93 3.70 -15.02
C SER A 543 27.11 4.62 -14.11
N ILE A 544 27.69 5.04 -12.98
CA ILE A 544 27.09 6.07 -12.13
C ILE A 544 27.01 7.38 -12.92
N ALA A 545 25.84 8.00 -12.89
CA ALA A 545 25.56 9.22 -13.63
C ALA A 545 24.71 10.17 -12.80
N ASP A 546 25.01 11.46 -12.93
CA ASP A 546 24.16 12.54 -12.40
C ASP A 546 22.80 12.52 -13.09
N TYR A 547 21.74 12.81 -12.32
CA TYR A 547 20.40 12.99 -12.85
C TYR A 547 20.27 14.39 -13.45
N GLU A 548 20.03 14.45 -14.75
CA GLU A 548 19.70 15.69 -15.46
C GLU A 548 18.18 15.74 -15.67
N PRO A 549 17.43 16.56 -14.90
CA PRO A 549 15.99 16.67 -15.06
C PRO A 549 15.66 17.22 -16.46
N ALA A 550 14.53 16.79 -17.02
CA ALA A 550 14.07 17.33 -18.29
C ALA A 550 13.71 18.82 -18.13
N GLU A 551 13.90 19.63 -19.18
CA GLU A 551 13.51 21.05 -19.14
C GLU A 551 12.04 21.21 -18.74
N GLY A 552 11.79 21.87 -17.61
CA GLY A 552 10.44 22.10 -17.07
C GLY A 552 9.96 21.06 -16.04
N GLU A 553 10.76 20.05 -15.72
CA GLU A 553 10.49 19.15 -14.60
C GLU A 553 10.79 19.88 -13.28
N ASN A 554 9.80 20.00 -12.40
CA ASN A 554 10.03 20.50 -11.05
C ASN A 554 10.88 19.48 -10.28
N THR A 555 12.11 19.84 -9.96
CA THR A 555 12.98 19.05 -9.08
C THR A 555 12.45 19.15 -7.66
N ASP A 556 11.69 18.13 -7.26
CA ASP A 556 11.38 17.87 -5.86
C ASP A 556 12.71 17.57 -5.13
N PRO A 557 12.95 18.07 -3.90
CA PRO A 557 14.12 17.69 -3.09
C PRO A 557 14.33 16.17 -2.94
N MET A 558 13.33 15.35 -3.25
CA MET A 558 13.43 13.89 -3.24
C MET A 558 13.85 13.23 -4.57
N THR A 559 14.20 14.00 -5.61
CA THR A 559 14.83 13.42 -6.81
C THR A 559 16.28 12.99 -6.50
N PRO A 560 16.73 11.78 -6.93
CA PRO A 560 18.09 11.34 -6.66
C PRO A 560 19.09 12.22 -7.42
N GLU A 561 20.15 12.68 -6.74
CA GLU A 561 21.23 13.46 -7.39
C GLU A 561 22.02 12.60 -8.39
N THR A 562 22.29 11.35 -8.01
CA THR A 562 23.04 10.38 -8.81
C THR A 562 22.28 9.07 -8.89
N ILE A 563 22.33 8.42 -10.05
CA ILE A 563 21.74 7.10 -10.28
C ILE A 563 22.86 6.16 -10.75
N ASP A 564 22.99 5.04 -10.07
CA ASP A 564 23.95 4.00 -10.43
C ASP A 564 23.35 3.08 -11.52
N TYR A 565 23.70 3.29 -12.79
CA TYR A 565 23.26 2.44 -13.90
C TYR A 565 24.20 1.25 -14.16
N SER A 566 25.15 0.96 -13.27
CA SER A 566 26.11 -0.13 -13.47
C SER A 566 25.38 -1.47 -13.53
N THR A 567 25.46 -2.15 -14.67
CA THR A 567 24.81 -3.47 -14.86
C THR A 567 25.70 -4.64 -14.46
N GLY A 568 27.01 -4.43 -14.38
CA GLY A 568 28.01 -5.49 -14.26
C GLY A 568 28.23 -6.28 -15.56
N VAL A 569 27.45 -6.01 -16.62
CA VAL A 569 27.54 -6.70 -17.90
C VAL A 569 28.66 -6.11 -18.75
N VAL A 570 29.49 -6.97 -19.34
CA VAL A 570 30.54 -6.56 -20.29
C VAL A 570 30.09 -6.79 -21.72
N LEU A 571 30.24 -5.78 -22.57
CA LEU A 571 30.04 -5.92 -24.02
C LEU A 571 31.19 -6.74 -24.61
N VAL A 572 30.90 -7.89 -25.22
CA VAL A 572 31.91 -8.80 -25.78
C VAL A 572 32.23 -8.44 -27.24
N ASP A 573 31.22 -8.39 -28.11
CA ASP A 573 31.37 -7.97 -29.51
C ASP A 573 30.00 -7.60 -30.10
N VAL A 574 30.01 -7.10 -31.34
CA VAL A 574 28.80 -6.80 -32.12
C VAL A 574 28.93 -7.48 -33.47
N ILE A 575 28.00 -8.39 -33.78
CA ILE A 575 28.07 -9.19 -35.00
C ILE A 575 26.89 -8.88 -35.93
N PRO A 576 27.10 -8.74 -37.25
CA PRO A 576 26.01 -8.62 -38.20
C PRO A 576 25.32 -9.99 -38.36
N VAL A 577 24.01 -10.01 -38.20
CA VAL A 577 23.16 -11.17 -38.37
C VAL A 577 22.31 -11.00 -39.63
N ASN A 578 22.29 -12.05 -40.45
CA ASN A 578 21.48 -12.13 -41.65
C ASN A 578 20.64 -13.41 -41.58
N ASP A 579 19.40 -13.29 -41.10
CA ASP A 579 18.48 -14.41 -40.92
C ASP A 579 17.22 -14.24 -41.78
N TRP A 580 16.30 -15.20 -41.67
CA TRP A 580 15.01 -15.17 -42.36
C TRP A 580 13.90 -15.30 -41.32
N SER A 581 12.88 -14.46 -41.41
CA SER A 581 11.71 -14.53 -40.52
C SER A 581 10.41 -14.34 -41.28
N GLY A 582 9.30 -14.73 -40.65
CA GLY A 582 7.97 -14.70 -41.26
C GLY A 582 7.54 -16.08 -41.75
N GLY A 583 6.37 -16.54 -41.30
CA GLY A 583 5.89 -17.91 -41.53
C GLY A 583 5.79 -18.31 -43.00
N LYS A 584 4.64 -18.05 -43.66
CA LYS A 584 4.46 -18.41 -45.08
C LYS A 584 5.24 -17.53 -46.07
N ASN A 585 5.57 -16.31 -45.66
CA ASN A 585 6.36 -15.36 -46.43
C ASN A 585 7.63 -15.03 -45.65
N MET A 586 8.69 -15.79 -45.92
CA MET A 586 10.01 -15.52 -45.34
C MET A 586 10.59 -14.25 -45.97
N TYR A 587 11.01 -13.32 -45.13
CA TYR A 587 11.78 -12.14 -45.53
C TYR A 587 13.13 -12.17 -44.82
N ALA A 588 14.18 -11.82 -45.57
CA ALA A 588 15.52 -11.68 -45.02
C ALA A 588 15.54 -10.47 -44.07
N ARG A 589 16.06 -10.64 -42.86
CA ARG A 589 16.35 -9.55 -41.93
C ARG A 589 17.85 -9.38 -41.81
N ARG A 590 18.28 -8.13 -41.81
CA ARG A 590 19.67 -7.74 -41.53
C ARG A 590 19.67 -6.83 -40.32
N TYR A 591 20.33 -7.27 -39.27
CA TYR A 591 20.45 -6.55 -38.02
C TYR A 591 21.78 -6.88 -37.35
N HIS A 592 22.05 -6.30 -36.18
CA HIS A 592 23.23 -6.61 -35.39
C HIS A 592 22.81 -7.29 -34.10
N ASP A 593 23.57 -8.30 -33.68
CA ASP A 593 23.48 -8.86 -32.33
C ASP A 593 24.58 -8.26 -31.47
N MET A 594 24.19 -7.78 -30.29
CA MET A 594 25.10 -7.42 -29.22
C MET A 594 25.41 -8.69 -28.41
N LEU A 595 26.68 -9.08 -28.38
CA LEU A 595 27.16 -10.20 -27.56
C LEU A 595 27.63 -9.65 -26.21
N TYR A 596 27.16 -10.21 -25.11
CA TYR A 596 27.51 -9.72 -23.77
C TYR A 596 27.68 -10.86 -22.77
N SER A 597 28.31 -10.57 -21.63
CA SER A 597 28.54 -11.57 -20.59
C SER A 597 28.43 -10.95 -19.20
N PHE A 598 27.83 -11.67 -18.26
CA PHE A 598 27.75 -11.31 -16.85
C PHE A 598 28.96 -11.81 -16.04
N ASP A 599 29.49 -12.98 -16.40
CA ASP A 599 30.52 -13.73 -15.65
C ASP A 599 31.86 -13.87 -16.40
N GLY A 600 31.87 -13.58 -17.70
CA GLY A 600 33.01 -13.79 -18.60
C GLY A 600 33.08 -15.18 -19.23
N ASP A 601 32.24 -16.12 -18.77
CA ASP A 601 32.24 -17.52 -19.23
C ASP A 601 31.08 -17.78 -20.21
N ASN A 602 29.91 -17.21 -19.92
CA ASN A 602 28.72 -17.37 -20.74
C ASN A 602 28.48 -16.12 -21.58
N ILE A 603 28.39 -16.31 -22.91
CA ILE A 603 28.10 -15.23 -23.86
C ILE A 603 26.63 -15.32 -24.25
N GLU A 604 25.88 -14.28 -23.90
CA GLU A 604 24.50 -14.08 -24.31
C GLU A 604 24.44 -13.14 -25.52
N HIS A 605 23.30 -13.15 -26.20
CA HIS A 605 23.09 -12.37 -27.42
C HIS A 605 21.74 -11.68 -27.38
N ILE A 606 21.72 -10.41 -27.78
CA ILE A 606 20.50 -9.61 -27.82
C ILE A 606 20.51 -8.75 -29.09
N PRO A 607 19.43 -8.75 -29.88
CA PRO A 607 19.38 -7.98 -31.10
C PRO A 607 19.38 -6.48 -30.82
N VAL A 608 20.12 -5.72 -31.64
CA VAL A 608 20.12 -4.27 -31.60
C VAL A 608 18.95 -3.73 -32.40
N SER A 609 18.24 -2.75 -31.83
CA SER A 609 16.99 -2.13 -32.30
C SER A 609 15.71 -2.84 -31.85
N THR A 610 14.78 -2.01 -31.35
CA THR A 610 13.41 -2.37 -30.90
C THR A 610 12.60 -3.24 -31.89
N ARG A 611 12.93 -3.18 -33.19
CA ARG A 611 12.24 -3.94 -34.24
C ARG A 611 12.55 -5.43 -34.22
N TYR A 612 13.69 -5.81 -33.66
CA TYR A 612 14.20 -7.18 -33.68
C TYR A 612 14.17 -7.86 -32.31
N TRP A 613 13.85 -7.11 -31.26
CA TRP A 613 13.63 -7.65 -29.92
C TRP A 613 12.48 -8.66 -29.88
N ASP A 614 12.58 -9.59 -28.94
CA ASP A 614 11.47 -10.46 -28.59
C ASP A 614 10.28 -9.66 -28.01
N GLU A 615 9.16 -10.36 -27.83
CA GLU A 615 7.94 -9.73 -27.35
C GLU A 615 8.08 -9.25 -25.89
N GLU A 616 8.77 -9.98 -25.03
CA GLU A 616 8.93 -9.67 -23.61
C GLU A 616 9.74 -8.39 -23.41
N LEU A 617 10.92 -8.30 -24.02
CA LEU A 617 11.80 -7.13 -23.95
C LEU A 617 11.13 -5.90 -24.55
N ARG A 618 10.41 -6.05 -25.67
CA ARG A 618 9.64 -4.95 -26.27
C ARG A 618 8.49 -4.50 -25.38
N MET A 619 7.77 -5.42 -24.75
CA MET A 619 6.73 -5.08 -23.77
C MET A 619 7.33 -4.32 -22.59
N LYS A 620 8.45 -4.78 -22.04
CA LYS A 620 9.16 -4.11 -20.93
C LYS A 620 9.67 -2.73 -21.30
N PHE A 621 10.26 -2.57 -22.47
CA PHE A 621 10.67 -1.26 -22.96
C PHE A 621 9.50 -0.28 -23.06
N ASN A 622 8.36 -0.74 -23.61
CA ASN A 622 7.17 0.10 -23.75
C ASN A 622 6.52 0.42 -22.40
N GLU A 623 6.50 -0.54 -21.46
CA GLU A 623 6.05 -0.35 -20.08
C GLU A 623 6.87 0.75 -19.40
N ILE A 624 8.21 0.62 -19.41
CA ILE A 624 9.14 1.61 -18.84
C ILE A 624 8.96 2.98 -19.50
N THR A 625 8.93 3.03 -20.83
CA THR A 625 8.77 4.29 -21.58
C THR A 625 7.42 4.96 -21.28
N ARG A 626 6.38 4.18 -21.00
CA ARG A 626 5.07 4.70 -20.59
C ARG A 626 5.13 5.25 -19.16
N SER A 627 5.69 4.50 -18.22
CA SER A 627 5.83 4.92 -16.81
C SER A 627 6.69 6.19 -16.67
N GLN A 628 7.72 6.37 -17.51
CA GLN A 628 8.54 7.58 -17.54
C GLN A 628 7.80 8.85 -17.94
N LYS A 629 6.67 8.72 -18.64
CA LYS A 629 5.84 9.85 -19.04
C LYS A 629 4.82 10.24 -17.97
N GLU A 630 4.63 9.40 -16.96
CA GLU A 630 3.73 9.72 -15.87
C GLU A 630 4.32 10.84 -15.01
N PRO A 631 3.51 11.83 -14.60
CA PRO A 631 4.00 12.86 -13.71
C PRO A 631 4.43 12.25 -12.38
N LYS A 632 5.58 12.68 -11.89
CA LYS A 632 6.06 12.29 -10.56
C LYS A 632 5.21 12.99 -9.51
N GLU A 633 4.60 12.20 -8.65
CA GLU A 633 3.86 12.66 -7.48
C GLU A 633 4.83 12.77 -6.30
N PRO A 634 4.69 13.81 -5.46
CA PRO A 634 5.51 13.96 -4.26
C PRO A 634 5.24 12.81 -3.29
N PHE A 635 6.24 12.46 -2.48
CA PHE A 635 6.06 11.44 -1.47
C PHE A 635 5.05 11.88 -0.41
N ARG A 636 4.26 10.91 0.06
CA ARG A 636 3.45 11.09 1.25
C ARG A 636 4.39 11.43 2.38
N VAL A 637 4.11 12.51 3.09
CA VAL A 637 4.83 12.86 4.32
C VAL A 637 4.72 11.67 5.26
N TRP A 638 5.75 11.44 6.07
CA TRP A 638 5.64 10.58 7.25
C TRP A 638 4.58 11.20 8.18
N ASP A 639 3.32 10.88 7.92
CA ASP A 639 2.20 11.31 8.72
C ASP A 639 1.98 10.23 9.77
N THR A 640 2.44 10.52 10.99
CA THR A 640 2.22 9.65 12.15
C THR A 640 0.74 9.42 12.42
N ARG A 641 -0.21 10.09 11.76
CA ARG A 641 -1.65 9.85 11.98
C ARG A 641 -2.13 8.43 11.69
N LEU A 642 -1.49 7.72 10.75
CA LEU A 642 -1.75 6.30 10.53
C LEU A 642 -1.26 5.44 11.72
N THR A 643 -0.23 5.90 12.43
CA THR A 643 0.25 5.35 13.71
C THR A 643 -0.51 5.92 14.92
N GLU A 644 -1.10 7.11 14.84
CA GLU A 644 -1.82 7.79 15.92
C GLU A 644 -3.21 7.19 16.19
N TRP A 645 -3.71 6.36 15.25
CA TRP A 645 -4.79 5.40 15.52
C TRP A 645 -4.44 4.40 16.63
N GLU A 646 -3.16 4.22 16.98
CA GLU A 646 -2.73 3.40 18.11
C GLU A 646 -2.90 4.07 19.49
N LEU A 647 -3.24 5.37 19.56
CA LEU A 647 -3.28 6.12 20.82
C LEU A 647 -4.52 7.02 21.04
N ALA A 648 -5.57 6.92 20.23
CA ALA A 648 -6.79 7.69 20.43
C ALA A 648 -7.95 6.89 21.08
N PRO A 649 -8.05 6.81 22.43
CA PRO A 649 -9.34 6.59 23.08
C PRO A 649 -10.26 7.82 23.06
N GLU A 650 -9.81 8.99 22.55
CA GLU A 650 -10.51 10.27 22.66
C GLU A 650 -10.99 10.89 21.34
N LEU A 651 -11.15 10.11 20.27
CA LEU A 651 -12.12 10.51 19.25
C LEU A 651 -13.51 10.19 19.80
N GLY A 652 -14.08 11.19 20.47
CA GLY A 652 -15.46 11.20 20.92
C GLY A 652 -16.38 10.90 19.74
N TYR A 653 -16.74 9.62 19.61
CA TYR A 653 -17.89 9.19 18.86
C TYR A 653 -19.09 9.90 19.47
N HIS A 654 -19.55 10.95 18.80
CA HIS A 654 -20.95 11.35 18.84
C HIS A 654 -21.72 10.14 18.32
N TYR A 655 -22.11 9.25 19.23
CA TYR A 655 -23.29 8.44 19.02
C TYR A 655 -24.44 9.43 18.88
N ASP A 656 -24.95 9.57 17.67
CA ASP A 656 -26.32 10.01 17.49
C ASP A 656 -27.18 9.02 18.28
N GLU A 657 -27.75 9.50 19.38
CA GLU A 657 -28.76 8.82 20.18
C GLU A 657 -30.02 8.65 19.32
N ASP A 658 -30.03 7.64 18.45
CA ASP A 658 -31.28 7.06 17.96
C ASP A 658 -31.63 5.88 18.88
N MET A 659 -32.05 6.24 20.10
CA MET A 659 -32.68 5.34 21.07
C MET A 659 -34.04 4.91 20.53
N GLY A 660 -34.01 3.88 19.68
CA GLY A 660 -35.18 3.05 19.40
C GLY A 660 -35.65 2.41 20.69
N SER A 661 -36.83 2.79 21.14
CA SER A 661 -37.53 2.25 22.31
C SER A 661 -37.65 0.73 22.20
N ILE A 662 -36.86 -0.01 23.00
CA ILE A 662 -37.07 -1.44 23.22
C ILE A 662 -38.05 -1.60 24.39
N ASP A 663 -39.14 -2.29 24.06
CA ASP A 663 -40.31 -2.58 24.87
C ASP A 663 -39.95 -3.35 26.15
N GLU A 664 -40.36 -2.79 27.29
CA GLU A 664 -40.04 -3.23 28.64
C GLU A 664 -41.07 -4.29 29.10
N ARG A 665 -40.97 -5.53 28.60
CA ARG A 665 -41.76 -6.65 29.13
C ARG A 665 -41.03 -7.99 29.08
N THR A 666 -40.23 -8.26 30.11
CA THR A 666 -40.25 -9.57 30.79
C THR A 666 -39.53 -9.48 32.13
N ARG A 667 -40.31 -9.35 33.22
CA ARG A 667 -39.88 -9.68 34.58
C ARG A 667 -40.02 -11.19 34.79
N ILE A 668 -38.95 -11.86 35.19
CA ILE A 668 -39.00 -13.16 35.87
C ILE A 668 -38.23 -13.03 37.20
N PRO A 669 -38.75 -13.55 38.32
CA PRO A 669 -38.31 -13.16 39.65
C PRO A 669 -37.17 -14.02 40.19
N ARG A 670 -36.29 -13.39 40.97
CA ARG A 670 -35.36 -14.07 41.88
C ARG A 670 -36.14 -14.78 42.99
N ARG A 671 -35.80 -16.03 43.25
CA ARG A 671 -35.95 -16.67 44.57
C ARG A 671 -34.63 -17.35 44.93
N TYR A 672 -34.26 -17.10 46.19
CA TYR A 672 -33.36 -17.81 47.11
C TYR A 672 -32.44 -18.89 46.57
#